data_AF-H1XWY7-F1
#
_entry.id   AF-H1XWY7-F1
#
_cell.length_a   1.000
_cell.length_b   1.000
_cell.length_c   1.000
_cell.angle_alpha   90.00
_cell.angle_beta   90.00
_cell.angle_gamma   90.00
#
_symmetry.space_group_name_H-M   'P 1'
#
loop_
_entity.id
_entity.type
_entity.pdbx_description
1 polymer ?
#
loop_
_entity_poly.entity_id
_entity_poly.type
_entity_poly.pdbx_seq_one_letter_code
_entity_poly.pdbx_strand_id
1 'polypeptide(L)'
;MKKIWIYWIIALLISISGAQNRESDDFSYPLKLYEQEFYDLAAQQFIKFYNTYPNSDKVDDARYYAGLALYKIKEYQKARAEFQALALEFPKSPFAAEAWFYVGDCAEKLGEYSDAVKAYESLRVLYPQDTRTATATFKAGLINVQQLNDPARAAQLFNIIIERYPDSKVYFPALVKKAAVSFRLGRINDARSLLRRAFEVQDKDQAALAEAYLIQGRINNFLGLIDQAQQDFKQAIALDSGSQIAAMAAIDLTNVLIQTGDYKTAISLLEKQVASNEQPELKNQLIYLLADVYFLSGNYNKAQSSYQTVAVQNDSLQFIIQLKRALSYQKQNFISEAAKLMAQTMGNSALERSAVYQKAVAFYIDFLEQNRYYQQAASFIYHKLTAEKTIVQKAQLVVHLVKILAQKNQWIEIINLVQPFVLAPEPFPEKDDLLFYFALAKEKSEEFDQAAYYFNKLVHEFQASVYSEQAKKHLRFLNDFKIIDQDFALNHLAELLLVSLEAGGQDKGAVLFELGKFYFHDLKNYTKAEQVFKSALNSGANRPGDIYYYLGQTYLKQLEYQEFLNRPVGNLLQLANENFKKAIENEATCSAPDVSAWLLVRATLKPDSQKNRNGKRFIEALLQKYPNSALKEEWLRTLAIDMAFDSSHVQESLKYFRILIEQFQQSEQYPQYLLSYARLLQETNPADARAIYQRIVDGFMFSREAALAIADLIDMYIAQQNFDAAINLFERFQVYFYYSEMLDQLKMRMGEIYLKAGQYDRAIAFYTQTINTPFLNDIILLREFENNEILKDIYFLAEAFRLKGDANSAIRFYRLYLLVEPNGQFADEAHFKAGELYFNSGKYFLAKENFKAVSKQDPRLFTQAVIQAGNIYFLEDDYANAAQFYQQALKNIDVPDLKLKVRQKYILSLIRQGKITEALNLIKTYEKQFKANPDALAQFYIELGNYHRLQKNFSKAEQYFKRVKKKYKNSDYVDDAEYFLGIILITQNKHKEALKILTEFPEKYPESDQLPGVYNTLGTIYFRSEKYDNAIAMFKKALAHCQNCELENNIMSNLIKVYSLTGFWDAAQAMARNYLEKFPEADDRLDKKIIIARAYINLNQFQNAVDYLRSIKAEADAEREPEIQFYIGEALLRAGQYEEAIAEFVKIPLLSKKTKLQWEASALYYSGQCYEKLGRIDDAIRMYKEIIKRPGIDLVLKKDAEKRIKQIQ
;
A
#
# COMPACT_ATOMS: atom_id res chain seq x y z
N MET A 1 -79.92 -28.91 -61.89
CA MET A 1 -79.13 -28.75 -60.64
C MET A 1 -77.67 -28.29 -60.83
N LYS A 2 -76.95 -28.62 -61.93
CA LYS A 2 -75.53 -28.21 -62.11
C LYS A 2 -75.27 -26.70 -62.36
N LYS A 3 -76.25 -25.90 -62.80
CA LYS A 3 -76.06 -24.45 -63.06
C LYS A 3 -76.17 -23.54 -61.82
N ILE A 4 -76.81 -24.00 -60.74
CA ILE A 4 -76.98 -23.22 -59.50
C ILE A 4 -75.74 -23.31 -58.59
N TRP A 5 -75.03 -24.44 -58.61
CA TRP A 5 -73.76 -24.62 -57.89
C TRP A 5 -72.62 -23.75 -58.42
N ILE A 6 -72.56 -23.52 -59.73
CA ILE A 6 -71.53 -22.68 -60.35
C ILE A 6 -71.75 -21.19 -60.00
N TYR A 7 -73.00 -20.73 -59.93
CA TYR A 7 -73.32 -19.36 -59.50
C TYR A 7 -73.04 -19.13 -58.00
N TRP A 8 -73.26 -20.14 -57.14
CA TRP A 8 -72.86 -20.05 -55.74
C TRP A 8 -71.34 -20.05 -55.57
N ILE A 9 -70.59 -20.86 -56.33
CA ILE A 9 -69.13 -20.86 -56.29
C ILE A 9 -68.55 -19.56 -56.84
N ILE A 10 -69.11 -18.98 -57.91
CA ILE A 10 -68.67 -17.69 -58.47
C ILE A 10 -69.06 -16.52 -57.55
N ALA A 11 -70.25 -16.53 -56.93
CA ALA A 11 -70.62 -15.51 -55.95
C ALA A 11 -69.79 -15.61 -54.66
N LEU A 12 -69.45 -16.83 -54.21
CA LEU A 12 -68.53 -17.06 -53.10
C LEU A 12 -67.12 -16.56 -53.47
N LEU A 13 -66.62 -16.89 -54.66
CA LEU A 13 -65.30 -16.44 -55.16
C LEU A 13 -65.23 -14.91 -55.35
N ILE A 14 -66.30 -14.26 -55.81
CA ILE A 14 -66.36 -12.78 -55.93
C ILE A 14 -66.44 -12.11 -54.55
N SER A 15 -67.14 -12.71 -53.59
CA SER A 15 -67.18 -12.22 -52.20
C SER A 15 -65.85 -12.42 -51.46
N ILE A 16 -65.14 -13.53 -51.72
CA ILE A 16 -63.81 -13.83 -51.18
C ILE A 16 -62.75 -12.90 -51.81
N SER A 17 -62.81 -12.64 -53.13
CA SER A 17 -61.90 -11.68 -53.78
C SER A 17 -62.14 -10.23 -53.36
N GLY A 18 -63.39 -9.85 -53.07
CA GLY A 18 -63.74 -8.51 -52.59
C GLY A 18 -63.33 -8.27 -51.13
N ALA A 19 -63.37 -9.30 -50.28
CA ALA A 19 -62.91 -9.24 -48.90
C ALA A 19 -61.37 -9.24 -48.80
N GLN A 20 -60.67 -10.05 -49.62
CA GLN A 20 -59.20 -10.06 -49.70
C GLN A 20 -58.62 -8.71 -50.17
N ASN A 21 -59.28 -8.02 -51.12
CA ASN A 21 -58.82 -6.70 -51.57
C ASN A 21 -58.97 -5.63 -50.47
N ARG A 22 -60.03 -5.68 -49.66
CA ARG A 22 -60.28 -4.69 -48.60
C ARG A 22 -59.32 -4.86 -47.41
N GLU A 23 -59.06 -6.09 -47.01
CA GLU A 23 -58.07 -6.42 -45.97
C GLU A 23 -56.66 -5.96 -46.38
N SER A 24 -56.26 -6.21 -47.64
CA SER A 24 -54.97 -5.75 -48.17
C SER A 24 -54.87 -4.23 -48.18
N ASP A 25 -55.92 -3.51 -48.57
CA ASP A 25 -55.94 -2.04 -48.55
C ASP A 25 -55.84 -1.49 -47.12
N ASP A 26 -56.60 -2.08 -46.17
CA ASP A 26 -56.61 -1.72 -44.75
C ASP A 26 -55.27 -1.97 -44.05
N PHE A 27 -54.45 -2.92 -44.53
CA PHE A 27 -53.07 -3.11 -44.06
C PHE A 27 -52.08 -2.13 -44.72
N SER A 28 -52.26 -1.83 -46.02
CA SER A 28 -51.34 -0.95 -46.76
C SER A 28 -51.40 0.52 -46.31
N TYR A 29 -52.56 0.97 -45.83
CA TYR A 29 -52.79 2.33 -45.35
C TYR A 29 -51.92 2.71 -44.13
N PRO A 30 -51.94 1.97 -43.00
CA PRO A 30 -51.06 2.24 -41.87
C PRO A 30 -49.57 2.13 -42.21
N LEU A 31 -49.19 1.27 -43.16
CA LEU A 31 -47.80 1.16 -43.62
C LEU A 31 -47.33 2.43 -44.32
N LYS A 32 -48.16 3.03 -45.18
CA LYS A 32 -47.86 4.34 -45.80
C LYS A 32 -47.73 5.45 -44.75
N LEU A 33 -48.58 5.46 -43.73
CA LEU A 33 -48.49 6.43 -42.64
C LEU A 33 -47.16 6.28 -41.87
N TYR A 34 -46.73 5.04 -41.64
CA TYR A 34 -45.44 4.76 -41.01
C TYR A 34 -44.26 5.24 -41.86
N GLU A 35 -44.29 5.01 -43.18
CA GLU A 35 -43.28 5.49 -44.13
C GLU A 35 -43.24 7.03 -44.23
N GLN A 36 -44.37 7.70 -44.01
CA GLN A 36 -44.49 9.15 -43.96
C GLN A 36 -44.20 9.75 -42.57
N GLU A 37 -43.70 8.94 -41.63
CA GLU A 37 -43.35 9.32 -40.25
C GLU A 37 -44.53 9.78 -39.37
N PHE A 38 -45.78 9.54 -39.79
CA PHE A 38 -46.98 9.75 -38.98
C PHE A 38 -47.19 8.58 -38.00
N TYR A 39 -46.23 8.38 -37.10
CA TYR A 39 -46.12 7.21 -36.24
C TYR A 39 -47.29 7.02 -35.26
N ASP A 40 -47.85 8.11 -34.74
CA ASP A 40 -49.01 8.09 -33.85
C ASP A 40 -50.26 7.55 -34.55
N LEU A 41 -50.57 8.05 -35.75
CA LEU A 41 -51.67 7.59 -36.58
C LEU A 41 -51.41 6.17 -37.11
N ALA A 42 -50.19 5.88 -37.52
CA ALA A 42 -49.80 4.54 -37.98
C ALA A 42 -50.04 3.48 -36.90
N ALA A 43 -49.59 3.74 -35.65
CA ALA A 43 -49.82 2.84 -34.52
C ALA A 43 -51.31 2.57 -34.31
N GLN A 44 -52.15 3.62 -34.28
CA GLN A 44 -53.59 3.46 -34.10
C GLN A 44 -54.24 2.63 -35.21
N GLN A 45 -53.83 2.85 -36.46
CA GLN A 45 -54.40 2.13 -37.60
C GLN A 45 -53.92 0.67 -37.67
N PHE A 46 -52.66 0.37 -37.31
CA PHE A 46 -52.20 -1.02 -37.16
C PHE A 46 -52.92 -1.76 -36.03
N ILE A 47 -53.15 -1.09 -34.89
CA ILE A 47 -53.93 -1.65 -33.77
C ILE A 47 -55.37 -1.94 -34.21
N LYS A 48 -55.98 -1.00 -34.95
CA LYS A 48 -57.31 -1.19 -35.51
C LYS A 48 -57.35 -2.37 -36.50
N PHE A 49 -56.32 -2.51 -37.33
CA PHE A 49 -56.22 -3.59 -38.31
C PHE A 49 -56.30 -4.96 -37.64
N TYR A 50 -55.39 -5.28 -36.70
CA TYR A 50 -55.38 -6.62 -36.10
C TYR A 50 -56.58 -6.90 -35.19
N ASN A 51 -57.23 -5.86 -34.64
CA ASN A 51 -58.48 -6.01 -33.89
C ASN A 51 -59.68 -6.31 -34.82
N THR A 52 -59.65 -5.77 -36.05
CA THR A 52 -60.69 -5.98 -37.06
C THR A 52 -60.50 -7.32 -37.79
N TYR A 53 -59.25 -7.73 -38.00
CA TYR A 53 -58.86 -8.94 -38.72
C TYR A 53 -57.99 -9.86 -37.83
N PRO A 54 -58.50 -10.40 -36.71
CA PRO A 54 -57.70 -11.13 -35.71
C PRO A 54 -57.14 -12.48 -36.20
N ASN A 55 -57.67 -13.03 -37.30
CA ASN A 55 -57.20 -14.27 -37.92
C ASN A 55 -56.39 -14.02 -39.20
N SER A 56 -56.01 -12.78 -39.49
CA SER A 56 -55.22 -12.44 -40.68
C SER A 56 -53.79 -12.97 -40.55
N ASP A 57 -53.22 -13.42 -41.67
CA ASP A 57 -51.81 -13.76 -41.79
C ASP A 57 -50.89 -12.51 -41.66
N LYS A 58 -51.46 -11.31 -41.49
CA LYS A 58 -50.77 -10.03 -41.32
C LYS A 58 -50.85 -9.46 -39.90
N VAL A 59 -51.42 -10.20 -38.95
CA VAL A 59 -51.54 -9.73 -37.55
C VAL A 59 -50.18 -9.50 -36.91
N ASP A 60 -49.22 -10.39 -37.17
CA ASP A 60 -47.87 -10.30 -36.63
C ASP A 60 -47.09 -9.13 -37.26
N ASP A 61 -47.18 -8.93 -38.58
CA ASP A 61 -46.68 -7.72 -39.25
C ASP A 61 -47.29 -6.44 -38.64
N ALA A 62 -48.62 -6.39 -38.47
CA ALA A 62 -49.31 -5.22 -37.96
C ALA A 62 -48.91 -4.88 -36.51
N ARG A 63 -48.83 -5.89 -35.63
CA ARG A 63 -48.35 -5.71 -34.25
C ARG A 63 -46.90 -5.24 -34.21
N TYR A 64 -46.04 -5.77 -35.08
CA TYR A 64 -44.66 -5.34 -35.19
C TYR A 64 -44.54 -3.85 -35.54
N TYR A 65 -45.21 -3.41 -36.60
CA TYR A 65 -45.18 -2.01 -37.01
C TYR A 65 -45.87 -1.08 -36.01
N ALA A 66 -46.93 -1.53 -35.33
CA ALA A 66 -47.53 -0.79 -34.21
C ALA A 66 -46.51 -0.54 -33.09
N GLY A 67 -45.78 -1.59 -32.67
CA GLY A 67 -44.72 -1.49 -31.67
C GLY A 67 -43.61 -0.54 -32.10
N LEU A 68 -43.14 -0.61 -33.35
CA LEU A 68 -42.11 0.29 -33.88
C LEU A 68 -42.58 1.75 -33.89
N ALA A 69 -43.81 2.00 -34.33
CA ALA A 69 -44.38 3.33 -34.38
C ALA A 69 -44.49 3.94 -32.96
N LEU A 70 -44.97 3.16 -32.00
CA LEU A 70 -45.01 3.54 -30.57
C LEU A 70 -43.60 3.79 -30.00
N TYR A 71 -42.62 2.99 -30.38
CA TYR A 71 -41.23 3.16 -29.98
C TYR A 71 -40.64 4.49 -30.51
N LYS A 72 -40.94 4.86 -31.76
CA LYS A 72 -40.49 6.12 -32.38
C LYS A 72 -41.03 7.36 -31.68
N ILE A 73 -42.25 7.30 -31.18
CA ILE A 73 -42.86 8.40 -30.38
C ILE A 73 -42.51 8.32 -28.88
N LYS A 74 -41.58 7.44 -28.48
CA LYS A 74 -41.09 7.25 -27.10
C LYS A 74 -42.14 6.76 -26.10
N GLU A 75 -43.24 6.17 -26.58
CA GLU A 75 -44.26 5.51 -25.77
C GLU A 75 -43.81 4.08 -25.39
N TYR A 76 -42.68 3.99 -24.68
CA TYR A 76 -41.95 2.73 -24.44
C TYR A 76 -42.78 1.68 -23.71
N GLN A 77 -43.68 2.08 -22.81
CA GLN A 77 -44.57 1.15 -22.10
C GLN A 77 -45.52 0.43 -23.07
N LYS A 78 -46.14 1.19 -23.99
CA LYS A 78 -47.09 0.66 -24.98
C LYS A 78 -46.36 -0.13 -26.05
N ALA A 79 -45.21 0.38 -26.53
CA ALA A 79 -44.36 -0.32 -27.48
C ALA A 79 -43.92 -1.69 -26.93
N ARG A 80 -43.46 -1.74 -25.68
CA ARG A 80 -43.09 -3.00 -25.00
C ARG A 80 -44.25 -3.99 -24.99
N ALA A 81 -45.47 -3.53 -24.69
CA ALA A 81 -46.64 -4.41 -24.65
C ALA A 81 -46.93 -5.04 -26.03
N GLU A 82 -46.88 -4.25 -27.11
CA GLU A 82 -47.09 -4.76 -28.47
C GLU A 82 -46.01 -5.76 -28.90
N PHE A 83 -44.74 -5.43 -28.66
CA PHE A 83 -43.63 -6.35 -28.97
C PHE A 83 -43.69 -7.62 -28.12
N GLN A 84 -44.02 -7.52 -26.83
CA GLN A 84 -44.13 -8.67 -25.96
C GLN A 84 -45.29 -9.59 -26.38
N ALA A 85 -46.43 -9.02 -26.76
CA ALA A 85 -47.55 -9.78 -27.30
C ALA A 85 -47.16 -10.48 -28.61
N LEU A 86 -46.52 -9.77 -29.55
CA LEU A 86 -46.02 -10.35 -30.79
C LEU A 86 -45.11 -11.56 -30.53
N ALA A 87 -44.14 -11.39 -29.62
CA ALA A 87 -43.12 -12.39 -29.39
C ALA A 87 -43.62 -13.64 -28.62
N LEU A 88 -44.70 -13.50 -27.84
CA LEU A 88 -45.34 -14.59 -27.09
C LEU A 88 -46.43 -15.30 -27.89
N GLU A 89 -47.26 -14.55 -28.60
CA GLU A 89 -48.40 -15.11 -29.37
C GLU A 89 -47.93 -15.70 -30.70
N PHE A 90 -46.89 -15.13 -31.33
CA PHE A 90 -46.40 -15.53 -32.64
C PHE A 90 -44.90 -15.90 -32.64
N PRO A 91 -44.46 -16.92 -31.88
CA PRO A 91 -43.04 -17.27 -31.73
C PRO A 91 -42.37 -17.79 -33.01
N LYS A 92 -43.13 -18.06 -34.08
CA LYS A 92 -42.61 -18.43 -35.41
C LYS A 92 -42.55 -17.24 -36.38
N SER A 93 -43.06 -16.08 -35.98
CA SER A 93 -43.02 -14.87 -36.82
C SER A 93 -41.58 -14.48 -37.13
N PRO A 94 -41.26 -14.03 -38.35
CA PRO A 94 -39.94 -13.49 -38.67
C PRO A 94 -39.55 -12.29 -37.79
N PHE A 95 -40.52 -11.62 -37.16
CA PHE A 95 -40.31 -10.47 -36.28
C PHE A 95 -40.18 -10.85 -34.80
N ALA A 96 -40.41 -12.11 -34.41
CA ALA A 96 -40.48 -12.50 -32.99
C ALA A 96 -39.15 -12.26 -32.24
N ALA A 97 -38.02 -12.56 -32.89
CA ALA A 97 -36.70 -12.29 -32.35
C ALA A 97 -36.43 -10.77 -32.21
N GLU A 98 -36.85 -9.98 -33.20
CA GLU A 98 -36.74 -8.53 -33.16
C GLU A 98 -37.59 -7.91 -32.04
N ALA A 99 -38.79 -8.43 -31.85
CA ALA A 99 -39.67 -7.98 -30.80
C ALA A 99 -39.10 -8.26 -29.41
N TRP A 100 -38.52 -9.43 -29.14
CA TRP A 100 -37.83 -9.66 -27.86
C TRP A 100 -36.66 -8.68 -27.63
N PHE A 101 -35.94 -8.30 -28.70
CA PHE A 101 -34.92 -7.26 -28.60
C PHE A 101 -35.53 -5.92 -28.18
N TYR A 102 -36.61 -5.47 -28.84
CA TYR A 102 -37.27 -4.21 -28.50
C TYR A 102 -37.99 -4.23 -27.15
N VAL A 103 -38.47 -5.39 -26.66
CA VAL A 103 -39.00 -5.53 -25.29
C VAL A 103 -37.89 -5.20 -24.29
N GLY A 104 -36.69 -5.74 -24.48
CA GLY A 104 -35.53 -5.44 -23.65
C GLY A 104 -35.11 -3.99 -23.73
N ASP A 105 -35.08 -3.42 -24.94
CA ASP A 105 -34.68 -2.02 -25.15
C ASP A 105 -35.68 -1.03 -24.55
N CYS A 106 -36.98 -1.28 -24.69
CA CYS A 106 -38.02 -0.48 -24.04
C CYS A 106 -37.89 -0.54 -22.51
N ALA A 107 -37.70 -1.73 -21.94
CA ALA A 107 -37.51 -1.88 -20.49
C ALA A 107 -36.25 -1.15 -19.99
N GLU A 108 -35.16 -1.17 -20.76
CA GLU A 108 -33.94 -0.42 -20.48
C GLU A 108 -34.19 1.10 -20.46
N LYS A 109 -34.95 1.63 -21.44
CA LYS A 109 -35.33 3.05 -21.52
C LYS A 109 -36.26 3.49 -20.38
N LEU A 110 -37.05 2.56 -19.84
CA LEU A 110 -37.92 2.78 -18.68
C LEU A 110 -37.17 2.68 -17.33
N GLY A 111 -35.90 2.28 -17.33
CA GLY A 111 -35.12 2.05 -16.10
C GLY A 111 -35.41 0.71 -15.42
N GLU A 112 -36.18 -0.18 -16.07
CA GLU A 112 -36.56 -1.49 -15.56
C GLU A 112 -35.50 -2.55 -15.90
N TYR A 113 -34.30 -2.37 -15.34
CA TYR A 113 -33.09 -3.10 -15.75
C TYR A 113 -33.17 -4.63 -15.58
N SER A 114 -33.83 -5.12 -14.54
CA SER A 114 -33.99 -6.58 -14.35
C SER A 114 -34.83 -7.20 -15.46
N ASP A 115 -35.91 -6.52 -15.88
CA ASP A 115 -36.79 -7.02 -16.93
C ASP A 115 -36.15 -6.88 -18.31
N ALA A 116 -35.37 -5.81 -18.53
CA ALA A 116 -34.56 -5.66 -19.74
C ALA A 116 -33.62 -6.86 -19.93
N VAL A 117 -32.90 -7.25 -18.86
CA VAL A 117 -32.01 -8.42 -18.88
C VAL A 117 -32.78 -9.71 -19.19
N LYS A 118 -33.94 -9.94 -18.55
CA LYS A 118 -34.76 -11.14 -18.82
C LYS A 118 -35.24 -11.20 -20.27
N ALA A 119 -35.65 -10.07 -20.85
CA ALA A 119 -36.10 -10.01 -22.25
C ALA A 119 -34.94 -10.30 -23.22
N TYR A 120 -33.78 -9.69 -23.00
CA TYR A 120 -32.58 -10.00 -23.79
C TYR A 120 -32.11 -11.45 -23.64
N GLU A 121 -32.24 -12.05 -22.45
CA GLU A 121 -31.95 -13.47 -22.25
C GLU A 121 -32.99 -14.38 -22.92
N SER A 122 -34.26 -13.97 -22.97
CA SER A 122 -35.33 -14.70 -23.67
C SER A 122 -35.04 -14.78 -25.17
N LEU A 123 -34.58 -13.67 -25.79
CA LEU A 123 -34.10 -13.67 -27.16
C LEU A 123 -32.99 -14.71 -27.37
N ARG A 124 -32.00 -14.73 -26.47
CA ARG A 124 -30.87 -15.68 -26.52
C ARG A 124 -31.29 -17.14 -26.42
N VAL A 125 -32.25 -17.44 -25.55
CA VAL A 125 -32.72 -18.81 -25.32
C VAL A 125 -33.62 -19.28 -26.47
N LEU A 126 -34.53 -18.43 -26.93
CA LEU A 126 -35.55 -18.80 -27.91
C LEU A 126 -35.05 -18.70 -29.36
N TYR A 127 -34.17 -17.76 -29.67
CA TYR A 127 -33.65 -17.50 -31.03
C TYR A 127 -32.12 -17.42 -31.05
N PRO A 128 -31.40 -18.49 -30.65
CA PRO A 128 -29.95 -18.45 -30.49
C PRO A 128 -29.16 -18.20 -31.79
N GLN A 129 -29.76 -18.42 -32.97
CA GLN A 129 -29.12 -18.19 -34.27
C GLN A 129 -29.38 -16.79 -34.84
N ASP A 130 -30.25 -15.99 -34.21
CA ASP A 130 -30.56 -14.64 -34.66
C ASP A 130 -29.35 -13.70 -34.44
N THR A 131 -29.06 -12.85 -35.42
CA THR A 131 -27.89 -11.95 -35.38
C THR A 131 -27.96 -10.93 -34.24
N ARG A 132 -29.16 -10.61 -33.75
CA ARG A 132 -29.39 -9.67 -32.64
C ARG A 132 -29.13 -10.29 -31.27
N THR A 133 -29.09 -11.62 -31.17
CA THR A 133 -28.87 -12.33 -29.91
C THR A 133 -27.53 -11.95 -29.27
N ALA A 134 -26.48 -11.80 -30.07
CA ALA A 134 -25.18 -11.34 -29.57
C ALA A 134 -25.28 -9.93 -28.97
N THR A 135 -25.92 -9.00 -29.68
CA THR A 135 -26.13 -7.61 -29.22
C THR A 135 -26.98 -7.53 -27.96
N ALA A 136 -28.08 -8.29 -27.89
CA ALA A 136 -28.93 -8.38 -26.70
C ALA A 136 -28.17 -8.91 -25.48
N THR A 137 -27.40 -9.99 -25.67
CA THR A 137 -26.56 -10.57 -24.62
C THR A 137 -25.50 -9.58 -24.15
N PHE A 138 -24.93 -8.79 -25.07
CA PHE A 138 -23.96 -7.75 -24.74
C PHE A 138 -24.59 -6.65 -23.89
N LYS A 139 -25.75 -6.14 -24.29
CA LYS A 139 -26.53 -5.15 -23.52
C LYS A 139 -26.89 -5.67 -22.13
N ALA A 140 -27.37 -6.90 -22.03
CA ALA A 140 -27.65 -7.54 -20.74
C ALA A 140 -26.39 -7.59 -19.85
N GLY A 141 -25.23 -7.92 -20.43
CA GLY A 141 -23.94 -7.88 -19.75
C GLY A 141 -23.59 -6.49 -19.21
N LEU A 142 -23.75 -5.44 -20.02
CA LEU A 142 -23.50 -4.05 -19.60
C LEU A 142 -24.42 -3.61 -18.45
N ILE A 143 -25.71 -3.91 -18.54
CA ILE A 143 -26.69 -3.59 -17.49
C ILE A 143 -26.31 -4.26 -16.16
N ASN A 144 -25.87 -5.52 -16.20
CA ASN A 144 -25.43 -6.22 -15.00
C ASN A 144 -24.20 -5.55 -14.35
N VAL A 145 -23.25 -5.05 -15.14
CA VAL A 145 -22.08 -4.33 -14.59
C VAL A 145 -22.46 -2.96 -14.03
N GLN A 146 -23.26 -2.19 -14.79
CA GLN A 146 -23.46 -0.77 -14.54
C GLN A 146 -24.60 -0.47 -13.56
N GLN A 147 -25.72 -1.19 -13.69
CA GLN A 147 -26.97 -0.87 -12.99
C GLN A 147 -27.27 -1.87 -11.86
N LEU A 148 -27.06 -3.16 -12.11
CA LEU A 148 -27.35 -4.21 -11.12
C LEU A 148 -26.15 -4.53 -10.20
N ASN A 149 -24.96 -4.01 -10.53
CA ASN A 149 -23.71 -4.26 -9.82
C ASN A 149 -23.40 -5.76 -9.61
N ASP A 150 -23.71 -6.60 -10.59
CA ASP A 150 -23.41 -8.04 -10.64
C ASP A 150 -22.33 -8.34 -11.69
N PRO A 151 -21.04 -8.13 -11.35
CA PRO A 151 -19.93 -8.41 -12.26
C PRO A 151 -19.79 -9.90 -12.57
N ALA A 152 -20.22 -10.80 -11.68
CA ALA A 152 -20.11 -12.25 -11.93
C ALA A 152 -21.07 -12.67 -13.05
N ARG A 153 -22.32 -12.20 -13.01
CA ARG A 153 -23.30 -12.46 -14.07
C ARG A 153 -22.89 -11.82 -15.38
N ALA A 154 -22.37 -10.60 -15.35
CA ALA A 154 -21.86 -9.94 -16.55
C ALA A 154 -20.72 -10.74 -17.22
N ALA A 155 -19.77 -11.28 -16.44
CA ALA A 155 -18.69 -12.10 -16.98
C ALA A 155 -19.21 -13.36 -17.70
N GLN A 156 -20.27 -13.99 -17.17
CA GLN A 156 -20.93 -15.13 -17.81
C GLN A 156 -21.57 -14.72 -19.16
N LEU A 157 -22.29 -13.61 -19.18
CA LEU A 157 -22.96 -13.10 -20.38
C LEU A 157 -21.95 -12.76 -21.48
N PHE A 158 -20.85 -12.07 -21.15
CA PHE A 158 -19.79 -11.81 -22.12
C PHE A 158 -19.08 -13.09 -22.58
N ASN A 159 -18.93 -14.10 -21.71
CA ASN A 159 -18.35 -15.38 -22.11
C ASN A 159 -19.19 -16.09 -23.18
N ILE A 160 -20.52 -16.02 -23.07
CA ILE A 160 -21.41 -16.61 -24.07
C ILE A 160 -21.19 -15.99 -25.45
N ILE A 161 -20.98 -14.66 -25.53
CA ILE A 161 -20.68 -13.97 -26.79
C ILE A 161 -19.36 -14.48 -27.38
N ILE A 162 -18.35 -14.62 -26.52
CA ILE A 162 -17.00 -15.03 -26.91
C ILE A 162 -16.97 -16.48 -27.41
N GLU A 163 -17.80 -17.36 -26.86
CA GLU A 163 -17.82 -18.78 -27.23
C GLU A 163 -18.76 -19.09 -28.40
N ARG A 164 -19.90 -18.42 -28.49
CA ARG A 164 -20.97 -18.77 -29.45
C ARG A 164 -21.12 -17.81 -30.61
N TYR A 165 -20.62 -16.58 -30.49
CA TYR A 165 -20.83 -15.52 -31.48
C TYR A 165 -19.52 -14.81 -31.89
N PRO A 166 -18.48 -15.57 -32.33
CA PRO A 166 -17.16 -15.02 -32.65
C PRO A 166 -17.17 -14.02 -33.82
N ASP A 167 -18.11 -14.17 -34.77
CA ASP A 167 -18.23 -13.31 -35.95
C ASP A 167 -19.13 -12.07 -35.71
N SER A 168 -19.65 -11.89 -34.49
CA SER A 168 -20.53 -10.76 -34.19
C SER A 168 -19.75 -9.46 -34.01
N LYS A 169 -20.35 -8.32 -34.39
CA LYS A 169 -19.75 -6.99 -34.18
C LYS A 169 -19.44 -6.67 -32.70
N VAL A 170 -20.13 -7.33 -31.77
CA VAL A 170 -19.93 -7.18 -30.32
C VAL A 170 -18.90 -8.14 -29.74
N TYR A 171 -18.28 -9.02 -30.54
CA TYR A 171 -17.26 -9.96 -30.08
C TYR A 171 -16.05 -9.25 -29.45
N PHE A 172 -15.46 -8.29 -30.16
CA PHE A 172 -14.34 -7.50 -29.66
C PHE A 172 -14.71 -6.67 -28.41
N PRO A 173 -15.80 -5.88 -28.42
CA PRO A 173 -16.29 -5.22 -27.20
C PRO A 173 -16.55 -6.18 -26.03
N ALA A 174 -17.06 -7.39 -26.28
CA ALA A 174 -17.30 -8.39 -25.24
C ALA A 174 -16.00 -8.91 -24.61
N LEU A 175 -14.94 -9.13 -25.40
CA LEU A 175 -13.62 -9.47 -24.88
C LEU A 175 -13.10 -8.39 -23.93
N VAL A 176 -13.19 -7.12 -24.36
CA VAL A 176 -12.72 -5.96 -23.59
C VAL A 176 -13.52 -5.79 -22.29
N LYS A 177 -14.86 -5.83 -22.36
CA LYS A 177 -15.71 -5.72 -21.17
C LYS A 177 -15.52 -6.89 -20.21
N LYS A 178 -15.37 -8.12 -20.71
CA LYS A 178 -15.05 -9.28 -19.86
C LYS A 178 -13.67 -9.12 -19.21
N ALA A 179 -12.68 -8.57 -19.91
CA ALA A 179 -11.38 -8.27 -19.32
C ALA A 179 -11.48 -7.23 -18.19
N ALA A 180 -12.24 -6.15 -18.40
CA ALA A 180 -12.51 -5.14 -17.38
C ALA A 180 -13.15 -5.74 -16.12
N VAL A 181 -14.19 -6.56 -16.32
CA VAL A 181 -14.90 -7.25 -15.23
C VAL A 181 -13.99 -8.25 -14.53
N SER A 182 -13.19 -9.01 -15.27
CA SER A 182 -12.24 -9.98 -14.69
C SER A 182 -11.18 -9.27 -13.85
N PHE A 183 -10.68 -8.12 -14.29
CA PHE A 183 -9.79 -7.28 -13.51
C PHE A 183 -10.46 -6.74 -12.24
N ARG A 184 -11.71 -6.26 -12.33
CA ARG A 184 -12.51 -5.82 -11.17
C ARG A 184 -12.73 -6.95 -10.15
N LEU A 185 -12.84 -8.20 -10.61
CA LEU A 185 -12.95 -9.40 -9.79
C LEU A 185 -11.60 -9.94 -9.27
N GLY A 186 -10.48 -9.24 -9.53
CA GLY A 186 -9.14 -9.66 -9.12
C GLY A 186 -8.53 -10.79 -9.94
N ARG A 187 -9.17 -11.21 -11.04
CA ARG A 187 -8.70 -12.29 -11.93
C ARG A 187 -7.79 -11.72 -13.03
N ILE A 188 -6.55 -11.40 -12.65
CA ILE A 188 -5.63 -10.64 -13.51
C ILE A 188 -5.17 -11.46 -14.73
N ASN A 189 -4.87 -12.75 -14.55
CA ASN A 189 -4.42 -13.61 -15.65
C ASN A 189 -5.51 -13.78 -16.72
N ASP A 190 -6.76 -13.96 -16.30
CA ASP A 190 -7.93 -14.02 -17.18
C ASP A 190 -8.06 -12.71 -17.97
N ALA A 191 -7.96 -11.57 -17.30
CA ALA A 191 -8.05 -10.25 -17.94
C ALA A 191 -6.94 -10.05 -18.99
N ARG A 192 -5.70 -10.45 -18.70
CA ARG A 192 -4.58 -10.38 -19.65
C ARG A 192 -4.76 -11.29 -20.85
N SER A 193 -5.23 -12.52 -20.63
CA SER A 193 -5.51 -13.48 -21.71
C SER A 193 -6.60 -12.95 -22.65
N LEU A 194 -7.68 -12.41 -22.09
CA LEU A 194 -8.76 -11.79 -22.84
C LEU A 194 -8.29 -10.57 -23.65
N LEU A 195 -7.44 -9.71 -23.07
CA LEU A 195 -6.87 -8.58 -23.78
C LEU A 195 -5.95 -9.01 -24.93
N ARG A 196 -5.10 -10.04 -24.73
CA ARG A 196 -4.26 -10.58 -25.82
C ARG A 196 -5.12 -11.00 -27.01
N ARG A 197 -6.19 -11.76 -26.76
CA ARG A 197 -7.17 -12.14 -27.79
C ARG A 197 -7.85 -10.92 -28.42
N ALA A 198 -8.20 -9.91 -27.64
CA ALA A 198 -8.82 -8.69 -28.14
C ALA A 198 -7.89 -7.96 -29.13
N PHE A 199 -6.58 -7.87 -28.83
CA PHE A 199 -5.61 -7.22 -29.71
C PHE A 199 -5.30 -8.00 -31.01
N GLU A 200 -5.67 -9.29 -31.09
CA GLU A 200 -5.52 -10.11 -32.31
C GLU A 200 -6.68 -9.94 -33.32
N VAL A 201 -7.82 -9.40 -32.89
CA VAL A 201 -8.99 -9.19 -33.77
C VAL A 201 -8.64 -8.17 -34.87
N GLN A 202 -8.95 -8.43 -36.15
CA GLN A 202 -8.58 -7.51 -37.24
C GLN A 202 -9.47 -6.27 -37.33
N ASP A 203 -10.80 -6.44 -37.24
CA ASP A 203 -11.77 -5.35 -37.30
C ASP A 203 -12.08 -4.85 -35.88
N LYS A 204 -11.44 -3.74 -35.49
CA LYS A 204 -11.51 -3.20 -34.12
C LYS A 204 -12.27 -1.88 -34.12
N ASP A 205 -13.36 -1.85 -33.36
CA ASP A 205 -14.01 -0.61 -32.95
C ASP A 205 -13.03 0.28 -32.17
N GLN A 206 -12.87 1.53 -32.59
CA GLN A 206 -11.86 2.44 -32.03
C GLN A 206 -12.12 2.78 -30.56
N ALA A 207 -13.38 2.93 -30.16
CA ALA A 207 -13.75 3.23 -28.77
C ALA A 207 -13.46 2.04 -27.85
N ALA A 208 -13.84 0.82 -28.26
CA ALA A 208 -13.51 -0.40 -27.52
C ALA A 208 -11.99 -0.68 -27.52
N LEU A 209 -11.25 -0.27 -28.55
CA LEU A 209 -9.78 -0.37 -28.58
C LEU A 209 -9.12 0.61 -27.61
N ALA A 210 -9.60 1.84 -27.52
CA ALA A 210 -9.15 2.79 -26.51
C ALA A 210 -9.42 2.26 -25.09
N GLU A 211 -10.59 1.66 -24.86
CA GLU A 211 -10.92 1.03 -23.59
C GLU A 211 -10.01 -0.18 -23.28
N ALA A 212 -9.68 -1.00 -24.29
CA ALA A 212 -8.77 -2.13 -24.14
C ALA A 212 -7.38 -1.67 -23.65
N TYR A 213 -6.84 -0.61 -24.25
CA TYR A 213 -5.58 0.00 -23.80
C TYR A 213 -5.70 0.63 -22.41
N LEU A 214 -6.82 1.29 -22.07
CA LEU A 214 -7.05 1.80 -20.71
C LEU A 214 -7.01 0.66 -19.68
N ILE A 215 -7.70 -0.46 -19.93
CA ILE A 215 -7.73 -1.61 -19.04
C ILE A 215 -6.34 -2.27 -18.97
N GLN A 216 -5.65 -2.41 -20.10
CA GLN A 216 -4.30 -2.95 -20.13
C GLN A 216 -3.33 -2.06 -19.35
N GLY A 217 -3.42 -0.74 -19.51
CA GLY A 217 -2.64 0.23 -18.75
C GLY A 217 -2.93 0.15 -17.25
N ARG A 218 -4.19 -0.01 -16.84
CA ARG A 218 -4.56 -0.25 -15.43
C ARG A 218 -4.01 -1.55 -14.88
N ILE A 219 -4.07 -2.64 -15.66
CA ILE A 219 -3.49 -3.92 -15.29
C ILE A 219 -1.96 -3.79 -15.18
N ASN A 220 -1.31 -3.16 -16.14
CA ASN A 220 0.12 -2.95 -16.13
C ASN A 220 0.54 -2.07 -14.94
N ASN A 221 -0.18 -0.99 -14.64
CA ASN A 221 0.03 -0.16 -13.45
C ASN A 221 -0.18 -0.97 -12.16
N PHE A 222 -1.21 -1.80 -12.10
CA PHE A 222 -1.46 -2.70 -10.96
C PHE A 222 -0.34 -3.74 -10.78
N LEU A 223 0.21 -4.26 -11.88
CA LEU A 223 1.37 -5.14 -11.89
C LEU A 223 2.70 -4.38 -11.73
N GLY A 224 2.61 -3.06 -11.62
CA GLY A 224 3.70 -2.11 -11.51
C GLY A 224 4.49 -1.84 -12.75
N LEU A 225 4.16 -2.44 -13.89
CA LEU A 225 4.81 -2.25 -15.20
C LEU A 225 4.62 -0.80 -15.68
N ILE A 226 5.29 0.15 -15.02
CA ILE A 226 5.02 1.59 -15.14
C ILE A 226 5.22 2.06 -16.57
N ASP A 227 6.33 1.69 -17.22
CA ASP A 227 6.61 2.10 -18.60
C ASP A 227 5.55 1.59 -19.58
N GLN A 228 5.16 0.32 -19.47
CA GLN A 228 4.11 -0.26 -20.30
C GLN A 228 2.75 0.40 -20.00
N ALA A 229 2.43 0.61 -18.72
CA ALA A 229 1.22 1.30 -18.32
C ALA A 229 1.14 2.71 -18.92
N GLN A 230 2.25 3.46 -18.87
CA GLN A 230 2.32 4.78 -19.48
C GLN A 230 2.13 4.72 -21.00
N GLN A 231 2.72 3.74 -21.68
CA GLN A 231 2.53 3.54 -23.12
C GLN A 231 1.07 3.22 -23.44
N ASP A 232 0.45 2.30 -22.71
CA ASP A 232 -0.94 1.90 -22.93
C ASP A 232 -1.90 3.06 -22.68
N PHE A 233 -1.71 3.84 -21.61
CA PHE A 233 -2.52 5.03 -21.39
C PHE A 233 -2.33 6.06 -22.51
N LYS A 234 -1.10 6.30 -22.98
CA LYS A 234 -0.83 7.17 -24.13
C LYS A 234 -1.54 6.68 -25.39
N GLN A 235 -1.60 5.36 -25.64
CA GLN A 235 -2.35 4.78 -26.76
C GLN A 235 -3.85 4.99 -26.60
N ALA A 236 -4.42 4.74 -25.42
CA ALA A 236 -5.83 4.99 -25.14
C ALA A 236 -6.21 6.46 -25.41
N ILE A 237 -5.36 7.41 -25.02
CA ILE A 237 -5.56 8.85 -25.23
C ILE A 237 -5.44 9.23 -26.71
N ALA A 238 -4.52 8.60 -27.45
CA ALA A 238 -4.28 8.90 -28.86
C ALA A 238 -5.42 8.46 -29.78
N LEU A 239 -6.11 7.38 -29.44
CA LEU A 239 -7.19 6.80 -30.24
C LEU A 239 -8.47 7.65 -30.23
N ASP A 240 -8.78 8.30 -29.11
CA ASP A 240 -10.02 9.08 -28.99
C ASP A 240 -9.88 10.24 -27.99
N SER A 241 -9.08 11.25 -28.36
CA SER A 241 -8.61 12.31 -27.46
C SER A 241 -9.68 13.19 -26.82
N GLY A 242 -10.93 13.20 -27.33
CA GLY A 242 -12.06 13.96 -26.77
C GLY A 242 -13.01 13.11 -25.91
N SER A 243 -12.81 11.79 -25.86
CA SER A 243 -13.71 10.88 -25.14
C SER A 243 -13.51 10.86 -23.64
N GLN A 244 -14.55 10.37 -22.96
CA GLN A 244 -14.48 10.00 -21.54
C GLN A 244 -13.35 9.00 -21.26
N ILE A 245 -13.09 8.06 -22.18
CA ILE A 245 -12.02 7.06 -22.02
C ILE A 245 -10.65 7.73 -22.03
N ALA A 246 -10.39 8.66 -22.95
CA ALA A 246 -9.13 9.40 -22.98
C ALA A 246 -8.94 10.27 -21.73
N ALA A 247 -10.00 10.91 -21.24
CA ALA A 247 -9.95 11.66 -19.99
C ALA A 247 -9.59 10.75 -18.79
N MET A 248 -10.22 9.57 -18.69
CA MET A 248 -9.91 8.59 -17.65
C MET A 248 -8.47 8.06 -17.77
N ALA A 249 -8.01 7.76 -18.98
CA ALA A 249 -6.63 7.35 -19.23
C ALA A 249 -5.63 8.45 -18.88
N ALA A 250 -5.97 9.72 -19.13
CA ALA A 250 -5.12 10.86 -18.79
C ALA A 250 -5.04 11.10 -17.27
N ILE A 251 -6.14 10.90 -16.54
CA ILE A 251 -6.15 10.91 -15.07
C ILE A 251 -5.26 9.79 -14.52
N ASP A 252 -5.45 8.55 -15.01
CA ASP A 252 -4.68 7.40 -14.55
C ASP A 252 -3.19 7.54 -14.88
N LEU A 253 -2.85 8.03 -16.08
CA LEU A 253 -1.48 8.34 -16.48
C LEU A 253 -0.88 9.45 -15.60
N THR A 254 -1.63 10.53 -15.34
CA THR A 254 -1.16 11.59 -14.45
C THR A 254 -0.84 11.07 -13.06
N ASN A 255 -1.70 10.21 -12.50
CA ASN A 255 -1.46 9.63 -11.18
C ASN A 255 -0.17 8.78 -11.15
N VAL A 256 0.12 8.07 -12.24
CA VAL A 256 1.40 7.36 -12.42
C VAL A 256 2.56 8.34 -12.52
N LEU A 257 2.42 9.43 -13.27
CA LEU A 257 3.48 10.43 -13.44
C LEU A 257 3.77 11.20 -12.16
N ILE A 258 2.76 11.47 -11.32
CA ILE A 258 2.94 12.04 -9.98
C ILE A 258 3.78 11.09 -9.12
N GLN A 259 3.48 9.78 -9.15
CA GLN A 259 4.25 8.78 -8.41
C GLN A 259 5.72 8.70 -8.87
N THR A 260 5.99 8.93 -10.16
CA THR A 260 7.36 8.95 -10.70
C THR A 260 8.01 10.34 -10.63
N GLY A 261 7.32 11.36 -10.11
CA GLY A 261 7.81 12.74 -10.05
C GLY A 261 7.94 13.45 -11.41
N ASP A 262 7.37 12.89 -12.49
CA ASP A 262 7.41 13.50 -13.83
C ASP A 262 6.25 14.48 -14.03
N TYR A 263 6.29 15.57 -13.25
CA TYR A 263 5.25 16.59 -13.28
C TYR A 263 5.20 17.33 -14.63
N LYS A 264 6.32 17.43 -15.35
CA LYS A 264 6.39 18.14 -16.63
C LYS A 264 5.53 17.45 -17.68
N THR A 265 5.65 16.12 -17.79
CA THR A 265 4.83 15.33 -18.71
C THR A 265 3.35 15.36 -18.27
N ALA A 266 3.09 15.28 -16.96
CA ALA A 266 1.73 15.33 -16.42
C ALA A 266 1.02 16.66 -16.75
N ILE A 267 1.70 17.79 -16.57
CA ILE A 267 1.16 19.13 -16.91
C ILE A 267 0.81 19.21 -18.40
N SER A 268 1.76 18.85 -19.28
CA SER A 268 1.53 18.95 -20.72
C SER A 268 0.37 18.07 -21.19
N LEU A 269 0.23 16.88 -20.59
CA LEU A 269 -0.87 15.98 -20.87
C LEU A 269 -2.22 16.57 -20.46
N LEU A 270 -2.31 17.07 -19.23
CA LEU A 270 -3.54 17.62 -18.66
C LEU A 270 -3.96 18.92 -19.35
N GLU A 271 -3.03 19.84 -19.63
CA GLU A 271 -3.32 21.08 -20.39
C GLU A 271 -3.98 20.75 -21.74
N LYS A 272 -3.45 19.74 -22.46
CA LYS A 272 -4.02 19.28 -23.73
C LYS A 272 -5.43 18.69 -23.55
N GLN A 273 -5.62 17.85 -22.54
CA GLN A 273 -6.91 17.19 -22.28
C GLN A 273 -8.00 18.14 -21.78
N VAL A 274 -7.65 19.14 -20.97
CA VAL A 274 -8.57 20.21 -20.56
C VAL A 274 -9.04 21.03 -21.77
N ALA A 275 -8.15 21.27 -22.74
CA ALA A 275 -8.50 22.01 -23.96
C ALA A 275 -9.41 21.22 -24.90
N SER A 276 -9.24 19.90 -25.02
CA SER A 276 -9.98 19.05 -25.95
C SER A 276 -11.30 18.46 -25.40
N ASN A 277 -11.50 18.44 -24.08
CA ASN A 277 -12.68 17.84 -23.46
C ASN A 277 -13.85 18.84 -23.34
N GLU A 278 -15.00 18.47 -23.89
CA GLU A 278 -16.23 19.28 -23.89
C GLU A 278 -17.17 18.96 -22.71
N GLN A 279 -16.98 17.83 -22.01
CA GLN A 279 -17.85 17.43 -20.90
C GLN A 279 -17.50 18.23 -19.62
N PRO A 280 -18.42 19.06 -19.09
CA PRO A 280 -18.10 19.99 -18.00
C PRO A 280 -17.58 19.33 -16.72
N GLU A 281 -18.16 18.20 -16.31
CA GLU A 281 -17.83 17.51 -15.07
C GLU A 281 -16.41 16.91 -15.10
N LEU A 282 -16.07 16.19 -16.17
CA LEU A 282 -14.74 15.62 -16.38
C LEU A 282 -13.69 16.71 -16.60
N LYS A 283 -14.05 17.78 -17.31
CA LYS A 283 -13.17 18.94 -17.49
C LYS A 283 -12.81 19.57 -16.15
N ASN A 284 -13.76 19.73 -15.23
CA ASN A 284 -13.48 20.25 -13.88
C ASN A 284 -12.58 19.30 -13.07
N GLN A 285 -12.76 17.98 -13.19
CA GLN A 285 -11.86 17.00 -12.56
C GLN A 285 -10.42 17.11 -13.09
N LEU A 286 -10.25 17.26 -14.41
CA LEU A 286 -8.96 17.44 -15.05
C LEU A 286 -8.29 18.76 -14.62
N ILE A 287 -9.04 19.86 -14.53
CA ILE A 287 -8.52 21.15 -14.05
C ILE A 287 -8.09 21.06 -12.59
N TYR A 288 -8.88 20.38 -11.74
CA TYR A 288 -8.53 20.18 -10.34
C TYR A 288 -7.23 19.37 -10.19
N LEU A 289 -7.11 18.25 -10.91
CA LEU A 289 -5.89 17.45 -10.91
C LEU A 289 -4.69 18.23 -11.48
N LEU A 290 -4.91 19.05 -12.52
CA LEU A 290 -3.87 19.92 -13.07
C LEU A 290 -3.38 20.95 -12.04
N ALA A 291 -4.30 21.52 -11.26
CA ALA A 291 -3.96 22.43 -10.18
C ALA A 291 -3.11 21.74 -9.09
N ASP A 292 -3.44 20.50 -8.72
CA ASP A 292 -2.65 19.68 -7.81
C ASP A 292 -1.23 19.42 -8.36
N VAL A 293 -1.11 19.07 -9.66
CA VAL A 293 0.21 18.84 -10.29
C VAL A 293 1.02 20.15 -10.38
N TYR A 294 0.39 21.29 -10.66
CA TYR A 294 1.07 22.58 -10.61
C TYR A 294 1.59 22.89 -9.20
N PHE A 295 0.82 22.58 -8.16
CA PHE A 295 1.25 22.75 -6.79
C PHE A 295 2.47 21.86 -6.48
N LEU A 296 2.37 20.56 -6.79
CA LEU A 296 3.44 19.58 -6.54
C LEU A 296 4.74 19.89 -7.32
N SER A 297 4.63 20.47 -8.52
CA SER A 297 5.78 20.93 -9.31
C SER A 297 6.37 22.26 -8.86
N GLY A 298 5.79 22.92 -7.86
CA GLY A 298 6.21 24.22 -7.36
C GLY A 298 5.74 25.42 -8.21
N ASN A 299 4.87 25.21 -9.20
CA ASN A 299 4.29 26.27 -10.01
C ASN A 299 3.03 26.86 -9.35
N TYR A 300 3.20 27.44 -8.18
CA TYR A 300 2.12 27.86 -7.29
C TYR A 300 1.19 28.93 -7.89
N ASN A 301 1.69 29.79 -8.79
CA ASN A 301 0.87 30.79 -9.49
C ASN A 301 -0.16 30.10 -10.40
N LYS A 302 0.29 29.16 -11.24
CA LYS A 302 -0.61 28.37 -12.09
C LYS A 302 -1.53 27.46 -11.27
N ALA A 303 -1.07 26.91 -10.15
CA ALA A 303 -1.91 26.14 -9.23
C ALA A 303 -3.07 27.01 -8.71
N GLN A 304 -2.74 28.20 -8.20
CA GLN A 304 -3.72 29.16 -7.67
C GLN A 304 -4.78 29.53 -8.71
N SER A 305 -4.37 29.85 -9.94
CA SER A 305 -5.31 30.26 -10.99
C SER A 305 -6.18 29.09 -11.48
N SER A 306 -5.61 27.88 -11.53
CA SER A 306 -6.35 26.67 -11.89
C SER A 306 -7.40 26.31 -10.84
N TYR A 307 -7.06 26.32 -9.54
CA TYR A 307 -8.03 26.09 -8.46
C TYR A 307 -9.20 27.06 -8.50
N GLN A 308 -8.97 28.33 -8.86
CA GLN A 308 -10.02 29.34 -8.97
C GLN A 308 -11.07 29.00 -10.05
N THR A 309 -10.67 28.28 -11.09
CA THR A 309 -11.53 27.97 -12.25
C THR A 309 -12.33 26.68 -12.08
N VAL A 310 -12.01 25.85 -11.07
CA VAL A 310 -12.72 24.60 -10.81
C VAL A 310 -14.14 24.90 -10.32
N ALA A 311 -15.15 24.54 -11.10
CA ALA A 311 -16.55 24.65 -10.68
C ALA A 311 -17.02 23.35 -10.02
N VAL A 312 -17.39 23.42 -8.74
CA VAL A 312 -17.86 22.26 -7.96
C VAL A 312 -19.15 22.60 -7.23
N GLN A 313 -20.13 21.67 -7.25
CA GLN A 313 -21.38 21.80 -6.51
C GLN A 313 -21.30 21.28 -5.06
N ASN A 314 -20.22 20.56 -4.72
CA ASN A 314 -20.00 19.95 -3.40
C ASN A 314 -19.23 20.93 -2.49
N ASP A 315 -19.89 21.40 -1.44
CA ASP A 315 -19.34 22.37 -0.48
C ASP A 315 -18.04 21.90 0.19
N SER A 316 -17.91 20.60 0.48
CA SER A 316 -16.70 20.06 1.14
C SER A 316 -15.49 20.06 0.21
N LEU A 317 -15.69 19.70 -1.06
CA LEU A 317 -14.62 19.75 -2.06
C LEU A 317 -14.27 21.21 -2.40
N GLN A 318 -15.26 22.11 -2.43
CA GLN A 318 -15.02 23.53 -2.61
C GLN A 318 -14.19 24.12 -1.46
N PHE A 319 -14.44 23.69 -0.23
CA PHE A 319 -13.63 24.08 0.94
C PHE A 319 -12.17 23.64 0.79
N ILE A 320 -11.92 22.39 0.40
CA ILE A 320 -10.57 21.86 0.13
C ILE A 320 -9.86 22.68 -0.96
N ILE A 321 -10.57 22.99 -2.06
CA ILE A 321 -10.01 23.79 -3.16
C ILE A 321 -9.58 25.18 -2.68
N GLN A 322 -10.38 25.86 -1.85
CA GLN A 322 -10.01 27.18 -1.34
C GLN A 322 -8.82 27.12 -0.37
N LEU A 323 -8.72 26.07 0.47
CA LEU A 323 -7.53 25.85 1.30
C LEU A 323 -6.27 25.66 0.45
N LYS A 324 -6.31 24.79 -0.57
CA LYS A 324 -5.18 24.58 -1.49
C LYS A 324 -4.80 25.85 -2.25
N ARG A 325 -5.79 26.66 -2.62
CA ARG A 325 -5.56 27.97 -3.25
C ARG A 325 -4.90 28.96 -2.29
N ALA A 326 -5.28 28.96 -1.01
CA ALA A 326 -4.63 29.79 -0.01
C ALA A 326 -3.19 29.33 0.28
N LEU A 327 -2.95 28.02 0.36
CA LEU A 327 -1.60 27.44 0.44
C LEU A 327 -0.74 27.86 -0.76
N SER A 328 -1.33 27.89 -1.96
CA SER A 328 -0.63 28.36 -3.17
C SER A 328 -0.18 29.81 -3.04
N TYR A 329 -0.98 30.70 -2.43
CA TYR A 329 -0.55 32.07 -2.12
C TYR A 329 0.55 32.11 -1.06
N GLN A 330 0.42 31.31 0.00
CA GLN A 330 1.41 31.22 1.07
C GLN A 330 2.78 30.77 0.53
N LYS A 331 2.83 29.74 -0.33
CA LYS A 331 4.07 29.26 -0.97
C LYS A 331 4.70 30.29 -1.92
N GLN A 332 3.92 31.24 -2.43
CA GLN A 332 4.40 32.40 -3.19
C GLN A 332 4.84 33.58 -2.31
N ASN A 333 4.76 33.44 -0.98
CA ASN A 333 5.01 34.51 0.00
C ASN A 333 3.98 35.67 -0.06
N PHE A 334 2.80 35.46 -0.65
CA PHE A 334 1.67 36.39 -0.64
C PHE A 334 0.80 36.16 0.60
N ILE A 335 1.38 36.46 1.76
CA ILE A 335 0.82 36.13 3.07
C ILE A 335 -0.54 36.83 3.33
N SER A 336 -0.69 38.08 2.87
CA SER A 336 -1.93 38.86 3.05
C SER A 336 -3.10 38.26 2.27
N GLU A 337 -2.85 37.84 1.04
CA GLU A 337 -3.81 37.20 0.14
C GLU A 337 -4.19 35.81 0.66
N ALA A 338 -3.21 35.04 1.12
CA ALA A 338 -3.44 33.75 1.79
C ALA A 338 -4.33 33.92 3.03
N ALA A 339 -4.01 34.89 3.90
CA ALA A 339 -4.80 35.16 5.11
C ALA A 339 -6.25 35.55 4.80
N LYS A 340 -6.47 36.43 3.81
CA LYS A 340 -7.81 36.83 3.35
C LYS A 340 -8.62 35.62 2.84
N LEU A 341 -8.00 34.78 2.03
CA LEU A 341 -8.69 33.63 1.44
C LEU A 341 -8.99 32.55 2.50
N MET A 342 -8.06 32.29 3.41
CA MET A 342 -8.32 31.39 4.55
C MET A 342 -9.44 31.95 5.42
N ALA A 343 -9.45 33.25 5.75
CA ALA A 343 -10.52 33.89 6.53
C ALA A 343 -11.90 33.69 5.87
N GLN A 344 -12.01 33.92 4.56
CA GLN A 344 -13.23 33.69 3.79
C GLN A 344 -13.66 32.22 3.84
N THR A 345 -12.71 31.32 3.67
CA THR A 345 -12.94 29.86 3.68
C THR A 345 -13.45 29.40 5.04
N MET A 346 -12.83 29.88 6.12
CA MET A 346 -13.19 29.58 7.51
C MET A 346 -14.50 30.26 7.94
N GLY A 347 -14.96 31.31 7.25
CA GLY A 347 -16.24 31.96 7.53
C GLY A 347 -17.49 31.16 7.13
N ASN A 348 -17.34 30.02 6.45
CA ASN A 348 -18.47 29.21 6.00
C ASN A 348 -19.07 28.36 7.14
N SER A 349 -20.11 28.90 7.78
CA SER A 349 -20.79 28.29 8.93
C SER A 349 -21.47 26.95 8.63
N ALA A 350 -21.82 26.67 7.37
CA ALA A 350 -22.48 25.42 6.98
C ALA A 350 -21.59 24.19 7.17
N LEU A 351 -20.26 24.35 7.15
CA LEU A 351 -19.27 23.27 7.21
C LEU A 351 -18.60 23.11 8.57
N GLU A 352 -18.99 23.88 9.60
CA GLU A 352 -18.35 23.86 10.92
C GLU A 352 -18.37 22.49 11.60
N ARG A 353 -19.34 21.65 11.26
CA ARG A 353 -19.43 20.28 11.79
C ARG A 353 -18.59 19.26 11.00
N SER A 354 -18.03 19.63 9.85
CA SER A 354 -17.23 18.71 9.06
C SER A 354 -15.84 18.51 9.69
N ALA A 355 -15.34 17.27 9.65
CA ALA A 355 -14.02 16.93 10.18
C ALA A 355 -12.91 17.74 9.48
N VAL A 356 -13.05 17.95 8.17
CA VAL A 356 -12.12 18.76 7.33
C VAL A 356 -12.02 20.18 7.88
N TYR A 357 -13.16 20.82 8.18
CA TYR A 357 -13.19 22.17 8.74
C TYR A 357 -12.54 22.21 10.12
N GLN A 358 -12.91 21.29 11.01
CA GLN A 358 -12.40 21.23 12.38
C GLN A 358 -10.88 21.09 12.44
N LYS A 359 -10.31 20.25 11.57
CA LYS A 359 -8.85 20.10 11.47
C LYS A 359 -8.18 21.36 10.89
N ALA A 360 -8.82 22.04 9.94
CA ALA A 360 -8.30 23.28 9.36
C ALA A 360 -8.32 24.49 10.33
N VAL A 361 -9.13 24.45 11.40
CA VAL A 361 -9.19 25.52 12.43
C VAL A 361 -7.83 25.71 13.11
N ALA A 362 -7.22 24.63 13.59
CA ALA A 362 -5.92 24.69 14.27
C ALA A 362 -4.84 25.26 13.35
N PHE A 363 -4.78 24.74 12.11
CA PHE A 363 -3.84 25.25 11.11
C PHE A 363 -4.03 26.75 10.83
N TYR A 364 -5.27 27.21 10.70
CA TYR A 364 -5.52 28.63 10.43
C TYR A 364 -5.08 29.51 11.60
N ILE A 365 -5.29 29.07 12.84
CA ILE A 365 -4.80 29.77 14.04
C ILE A 365 -3.27 29.84 14.03
N ASP A 366 -2.60 28.69 13.85
CA ASP A 366 -1.14 28.62 13.79
C ASP A 366 -0.56 29.51 12.68
N PHE A 367 -1.20 29.49 11.50
CA PHE A 367 -0.82 30.35 10.37
C PHE A 367 -0.91 31.84 10.75
N LEU A 368 -2.00 32.28 11.40
CA LEU A 368 -2.16 33.66 11.82
C LEU A 368 -1.13 34.05 12.88
N GLU A 369 -0.83 33.17 13.83
CA GLU A 369 0.15 33.41 14.88
C GLU A 369 1.58 33.51 14.33
N GLN A 370 2.00 32.55 13.49
CA GLN A 370 3.32 32.55 12.85
C GLN A 370 3.56 33.82 12.03
N ASN A 371 2.51 34.36 11.40
CA ASN A 371 2.56 35.58 10.60
C ASN A 371 2.19 36.86 11.38
N ARG A 372 2.10 36.78 12.72
CA ARG A 372 1.85 37.91 13.64
C ARG A 372 0.49 38.62 13.46
N TYR A 373 -0.51 37.95 12.89
CA TYR A 373 -1.90 38.44 12.78
C TYR A 373 -2.72 38.21 14.05
N TYR A 374 -2.15 38.55 15.21
CA TYR A 374 -2.71 38.20 16.52
C TYR A 374 -4.13 38.74 16.78
N GLN A 375 -4.49 39.90 16.22
CA GLN A 375 -5.86 40.42 16.33
C GLN A 375 -6.88 39.57 15.57
N GLN A 376 -6.54 39.11 14.37
CA GLN A 376 -7.41 38.25 13.57
C GLN A 376 -7.54 36.87 14.22
N ALA A 377 -6.42 36.32 14.71
CA ALA A 377 -6.41 35.05 15.45
C ALA A 377 -7.32 35.13 16.69
N ALA A 378 -7.17 36.16 17.51
CA ALA A 378 -7.99 36.36 18.68
C ALA A 378 -9.49 36.49 18.34
N SER A 379 -9.84 37.31 17.35
CA SER A 379 -11.24 37.48 16.92
C SER A 379 -11.85 36.17 16.41
N PHE A 380 -11.09 35.38 15.67
CA PHE A 380 -11.54 34.09 15.14
C PHE A 380 -11.73 33.06 16.26
N ILE A 381 -10.78 32.98 17.18
CA ILE A 381 -10.87 32.12 18.36
C ILE A 381 -12.10 32.47 19.21
N TYR A 382 -12.35 33.77 19.47
CA TYR A 382 -13.53 34.21 20.22
C TYR A 382 -14.84 33.75 19.60
N HIS A 383 -14.98 33.89 18.28
CA HIS A 383 -16.15 33.39 17.56
C HIS A 383 -16.30 31.87 17.76
N LYS A 384 -15.19 31.12 17.64
CA LYS A 384 -15.21 29.64 17.76
C LYS A 384 -15.51 29.13 19.16
N LEU A 385 -15.04 29.81 20.20
CA LEU A 385 -15.30 29.43 21.60
C LEU A 385 -16.80 29.34 21.92
N THR A 386 -17.64 30.13 21.24
CA THR A 386 -19.11 30.09 21.41
C THR A 386 -19.77 28.88 20.75
N ALA A 387 -19.15 28.29 19.72
CA ALA A 387 -19.66 27.17 18.96
C ALA A 387 -19.25 25.80 19.54
N GLU A 388 -18.09 25.73 20.20
CA GLU A 388 -17.56 24.49 20.77
C GLU A 388 -18.37 24.01 22.00
N LYS A 389 -18.42 22.69 22.20
CA LYS A 389 -19.23 22.07 23.27
C LYS A 389 -18.41 21.46 24.39
N THR A 390 -17.22 20.93 24.10
CA THR A 390 -16.40 20.26 25.12
C THR A 390 -15.43 21.22 25.78
N ILE A 391 -15.10 20.98 27.06
CA ILE A 391 -14.14 21.80 27.79
C ILE A 391 -12.73 21.71 27.19
N VAL A 392 -12.34 20.53 26.67
CA VAL A 392 -11.01 20.28 26.09
C VAL A 392 -10.78 21.11 24.83
N GLN A 393 -11.73 21.07 23.87
CA GLN A 393 -11.62 21.86 22.63
C GLN A 393 -11.59 23.36 22.93
N LYS A 394 -12.37 23.80 23.92
CA LYS A 394 -12.33 25.19 24.37
C LYS A 394 -11.00 25.55 25.02
N ALA A 395 -10.46 24.68 25.88
CA ALA A 395 -9.20 24.91 26.57
C ALA A 395 -8.04 25.09 25.57
N GLN A 396 -7.96 24.23 24.55
CA GLN A 396 -7.00 24.34 23.45
C GLN A 396 -7.03 25.72 22.79
N LEU A 397 -8.21 26.17 22.37
CA LEU A 397 -8.40 27.49 21.78
C LEU A 397 -8.05 28.62 22.75
N VAL A 398 -8.40 28.49 24.04
CA VAL A 398 -8.11 29.49 25.06
C VAL A 398 -6.62 29.62 25.32
N VAL A 399 -5.82 28.55 25.30
CA VAL A 399 -4.36 28.63 25.48
C VAL A 399 -3.72 29.55 24.43
N HIS A 400 -4.08 29.38 23.15
CA HIS A 400 -3.63 30.27 22.06
C HIS A 400 -4.02 31.73 22.34
N LEU A 401 -5.29 31.96 22.69
CA LEU A 401 -5.80 33.29 22.97
C LEU A 401 -5.10 33.95 24.16
N VAL A 402 -4.84 33.21 25.23
CA VAL A 402 -4.16 33.72 26.43
C VAL A 402 -2.71 34.08 26.14
N LYS A 403 -1.99 33.27 25.35
CA LYS A 403 -0.63 33.57 24.89
C LYS A 403 -0.61 34.88 24.08
N ILE A 404 -1.60 35.10 23.21
CA ILE A 404 -1.78 36.35 22.46
C ILE A 404 -2.06 37.55 23.38
N LEU A 405 -3.02 37.42 24.29
CA LEU A 405 -3.44 38.49 25.20
C LEU A 405 -2.30 38.89 26.15
N ALA A 406 -1.50 37.92 26.60
CA ALA A 406 -0.35 38.14 27.47
C ALA A 406 0.72 39.01 26.78
N GLN A 407 1.00 38.75 25.49
CA GLN A 407 1.91 39.57 24.69
C GLN A 407 1.42 41.03 24.54
N LYS A 408 0.10 41.25 24.59
CA LYS A 408 -0.53 42.58 24.51
C LYS A 408 -0.75 43.23 25.88
N ASN A 409 -0.32 42.60 26.97
CA ASN A 409 -0.57 43.05 28.35
C ASN A 409 -2.07 43.18 28.72
N GLN A 410 -2.94 42.37 28.12
CA GLN A 410 -4.40 42.39 28.38
C GLN A 410 -4.77 41.43 29.54
N TRP A 411 -4.25 41.68 30.73
CA TRP A 411 -4.31 40.75 31.87
C TRP A 411 -5.72 40.53 32.44
N ILE A 412 -6.56 41.58 32.50
CA ILE A 412 -7.95 41.46 32.99
C ILE A 412 -8.79 40.55 32.09
N GLU A 413 -8.56 40.61 30.78
CA GLU A 413 -9.25 39.77 29.80
C GLU A 413 -8.87 38.29 29.96
N ILE A 414 -7.58 38.01 30.23
CA ILE A 414 -7.10 36.66 30.58
C ILE A 414 -7.81 36.14 31.83
N ILE A 415 -7.94 36.95 32.89
CA ILE A 415 -8.63 36.54 34.12
C ILE A 415 -10.06 36.09 33.81
N ASN A 416 -10.85 36.93 33.12
CA ASN A 416 -12.25 36.62 32.82
C ASN A 416 -12.39 35.38 31.92
N LEU A 417 -11.50 35.24 30.93
CA LEU A 417 -11.51 34.14 29.98
C LEU A 417 -11.15 32.80 30.64
N VAL A 418 -10.16 32.79 31.52
CA VAL A 418 -9.56 31.57 32.07
C VAL A 418 -10.24 31.09 33.35
N GLN A 419 -10.87 31.99 34.11
CA GLN A 419 -11.53 31.67 35.37
C GLN A 419 -12.46 30.42 35.33
N PRO A 420 -13.31 30.22 34.31
CA PRO A 420 -14.15 29.02 34.22
C PRO A 420 -13.35 27.71 34.14
N PHE A 421 -12.20 27.72 33.47
CA PHE A 421 -11.34 26.54 33.28
C PHE A 421 -10.55 26.20 34.55
N VAL A 422 -10.11 27.22 35.28
CA VAL A 422 -9.40 27.05 36.56
C VAL A 422 -10.34 26.51 37.65
N LEU A 423 -11.61 26.90 37.61
CA LEU A 423 -12.65 26.42 38.54
C LEU A 423 -13.26 25.07 38.15
N ALA A 424 -13.06 24.61 36.92
CA ALA A 424 -13.61 23.34 36.45
C ALA A 424 -13.00 22.16 37.23
N PRO A 425 -13.80 21.22 37.74
CA PRO A 425 -13.29 20.05 38.45
C PRO A 425 -12.67 19.00 37.49
N GLU A 426 -13.06 19.03 36.22
CA GLU A 426 -12.66 18.05 35.21
C GLU A 426 -11.15 18.14 34.88
N PRO A 427 -10.46 16.99 34.66
CA PRO A 427 -9.09 16.98 34.16
C PRO A 427 -9.06 17.18 32.64
N PHE A 428 -8.20 18.08 32.16
CA PHE A 428 -7.92 18.28 30.75
C PHE A 428 -6.46 18.75 30.55
N PRO A 429 -5.80 18.39 29.44
CA PRO A 429 -4.34 18.55 29.29
C PRO A 429 -3.83 19.97 29.54
N GLU A 430 -4.54 20.98 29.03
CA GLU A 430 -4.12 22.39 29.03
C GLU A 430 -4.32 23.11 30.38
N LYS A 431 -4.71 22.39 31.44
CA LYS A 431 -5.13 22.99 32.71
C LYS A 431 -4.00 23.71 33.44
N ASP A 432 -2.78 23.20 33.36
CA ASP A 432 -1.60 23.80 33.96
C ASP A 432 -1.14 25.05 33.21
N ASP A 433 -1.17 25.06 31.86
CA ASP A 433 -0.99 26.27 31.03
C ASP A 433 -1.93 27.39 31.51
N LEU A 434 -3.23 27.08 31.55
CA LEU A 434 -4.26 28.04 31.92
C LEU A 434 -4.09 28.53 33.36
N LEU A 435 -3.77 27.64 34.29
CA LEU A 435 -3.51 27.99 35.69
C LEU A 435 -2.29 28.91 35.83
N PHE A 436 -1.21 28.66 35.09
CA PHE A 436 -0.02 29.51 35.10
C PHE A 436 -0.34 30.92 34.62
N TYR A 437 -0.98 31.05 33.46
CA TYR A 437 -1.33 32.36 32.91
C TYR A 437 -2.38 33.09 33.76
N PHE A 438 -3.27 32.37 34.43
CA PHE A 438 -4.22 32.96 35.38
C PHE A 438 -3.49 33.55 36.60
N ALA A 439 -2.55 32.80 37.18
CA ALA A 439 -1.73 33.29 38.29
C ALA A 439 -0.88 34.50 37.88
N LEU A 440 -0.27 34.43 36.68
CA LEU A 440 0.49 35.54 36.12
C LEU A 440 -0.38 36.77 35.87
N ALA A 441 -1.59 36.61 35.34
CA ALA A 441 -2.51 37.71 35.13
C ALA A 441 -2.94 38.37 36.46
N LYS A 442 -3.20 37.56 37.50
CA LYS A 442 -3.47 38.06 38.86
C LYS A 442 -2.30 38.85 39.44
N GLU A 443 -1.07 38.38 39.23
CA GLU A 443 0.13 39.13 39.62
C GLU A 443 0.22 40.48 38.89
N LYS A 444 0.01 40.50 37.58
CA LYS A 444 0.07 41.72 36.76
C LYS A 444 -1.09 42.68 37.00
N SER A 445 -2.20 42.20 37.54
CA SER A 445 -3.34 43.01 38.00
C SER A 445 -3.24 43.40 39.48
N GLU A 446 -2.07 43.21 40.11
CA GLU A 446 -1.81 43.57 41.52
C GLU A 446 -2.67 42.81 42.56
N GLU A 447 -3.33 41.72 42.14
CA GLU A 447 -4.07 40.79 43.00
C GLU A 447 -3.13 39.70 43.57
N PHE A 448 -2.05 40.14 44.21
CA PHE A 448 -0.91 39.24 44.48
C PHE A 448 -1.21 38.09 45.45
N ASP A 449 -2.18 38.21 46.35
CA ASP A 449 -2.51 37.13 47.29
C ASP A 449 -3.19 35.98 46.54
N GLN A 450 -4.05 36.32 45.57
CA GLN A 450 -4.61 35.34 44.65
C GLN A 450 -3.53 34.79 43.73
N ALA A 451 -2.62 35.63 43.22
CA ALA A 451 -1.50 35.17 42.39
C ALA A 451 -0.63 34.14 43.13
N ALA A 452 -0.27 34.43 44.38
CA ALA A 452 0.48 33.52 45.24
C ALA A 452 -0.30 32.22 45.47
N TYR A 453 -1.61 32.29 45.75
CA TYR A 453 -2.44 31.11 45.89
C TYR A 453 -2.41 30.22 44.64
N TYR A 454 -2.59 30.78 43.43
CA TYR A 454 -2.65 29.99 42.20
C TYR A 454 -1.28 29.49 41.72
N PHE A 455 -0.21 30.26 41.89
CA PHE A 455 1.14 29.72 41.66
C PHE A 455 1.45 28.59 42.64
N ASN A 456 1.02 28.71 43.90
CA ASN A 456 1.24 27.66 44.91
C ASN A 456 0.45 26.40 44.55
N LYS A 457 -0.79 26.57 44.11
CA LYS A 457 -1.64 25.50 43.58
C LYS A 457 -0.96 24.78 42.41
N LEU A 458 -0.42 25.52 41.44
CA LEU A 458 0.32 24.95 40.30
C LEU A 458 1.51 24.12 40.77
N VAL A 459 2.30 24.66 41.69
CA VAL A 459 3.50 23.98 42.20
C VAL A 459 3.16 22.73 43.00
N HIS A 460 1.99 22.62 43.63
CA HIS A 460 1.62 21.45 44.43
C HIS A 460 0.85 20.39 43.62
N GLU A 461 -0.13 20.81 42.82
CA GLU A 461 -1.01 19.91 42.07
C GLU A 461 -0.43 19.51 40.71
N PHE A 462 0.41 20.35 40.10
CA PHE A 462 0.94 20.16 38.73
C PHE A 462 2.48 20.16 38.72
N GLN A 463 3.09 19.39 39.62
CA GLN A 463 4.55 19.41 39.85
C GLN A 463 5.39 19.13 38.60
N ALA A 464 4.92 18.23 37.73
CA ALA A 464 5.54 17.87 36.45
C ALA A 464 5.29 18.85 35.30
N SER A 465 4.60 19.98 35.54
CA SER A 465 4.37 21.03 34.55
C SER A 465 5.68 21.72 34.17
N VAL A 466 5.80 22.11 32.91
CA VAL A 466 6.92 22.94 32.43
C VAL A 466 6.96 24.31 33.10
N TYR A 467 5.82 24.79 33.61
CA TYR A 467 5.69 26.07 34.30
C TYR A 467 6.06 26.01 35.79
N SER A 468 6.25 24.82 36.36
CA SER A 468 6.47 24.61 37.80
C SER A 468 7.65 25.43 38.35
N GLU A 469 8.81 25.42 37.66
CA GLU A 469 9.98 26.19 38.11
C GLU A 469 9.81 27.70 37.94
N GLN A 470 9.07 28.13 36.92
CA GLN A 470 8.75 29.54 36.74
C GLN A 470 7.81 30.00 37.87
N ALA A 471 6.75 29.24 38.16
CA ALA A 471 5.82 29.51 39.25
C ALA A 471 6.52 29.59 40.62
N LYS A 472 7.49 28.70 40.91
CA LYS A 472 8.31 28.79 42.13
C LYS A 472 9.09 30.10 42.22
N LYS A 473 9.62 30.62 41.11
CA LYS A 473 10.32 31.93 41.08
C LYS A 473 9.35 33.07 41.36
N HIS A 474 8.17 33.05 40.74
CA HIS A 474 7.11 34.03 41.00
C HIS A 474 6.65 34.00 42.46
N LEU A 475 6.41 32.81 43.04
CA LEU A 475 6.08 32.65 44.46
C LEU A 475 7.13 33.23 45.39
N ARG A 476 8.42 32.92 45.15
CA ARG A 476 9.51 33.47 45.95
C ARG A 476 9.52 34.99 45.89
N PHE A 477 9.35 35.56 44.70
CA PHE A 477 9.27 37.01 44.54
C PHE A 477 8.10 37.62 45.32
N LEU A 478 6.89 37.05 45.19
CA LEU A 478 5.71 37.51 45.91
C LEU A 478 5.90 37.44 47.43
N ASN A 479 6.50 36.34 47.91
CA ASN A 479 6.81 36.17 49.31
C ASN A 479 7.90 37.13 49.78
N ASP A 480 8.96 37.39 49.01
CA ASP A 480 10.11 38.18 49.45
C ASP A 480 9.89 39.68 49.37
N PHE A 481 9.02 40.15 48.48
CA PHE A 481 8.84 41.59 48.22
C PHE A 481 7.45 42.12 48.55
N LYS A 482 6.51 41.26 49.00
CA LYS A 482 5.15 41.71 49.29
C LYS A 482 4.48 41.03 50.50
N ILE A 483 4.70 41.59 51.70
CA ILE A 483 3.75 41.56 52.83
C ILE A 483 3.94 42.87 53.60
N ILE A 484 2.87 43.65 53.82
CA ILE A 484 2.77 44.52 55.00
C ILE A 484 1.46 44.13 55.68
N ASP A 485 1.54 43.24 56.66
CA ASP A 485 0.52 43.17 57.68
C ASP A 485 0.72 44.40 58.57
N GLN A 486 -0.09 45.43 58.34
CA GLN A 486 0.05 46.71 59.03
C GLN A 486 -0.13 46.55 60.54
N ASP A 487 -0.96 45.60 60.98
CA ASP A 487 -1.25 45.36 62.40
C ASP A 487 -0.09 44.61 63.08
N PHE A 488 0.50 43.61 62.42
CA PHE A 488 1.73 42.97 62.91
C PHE A 488 2.89 43.96 62.98
N ALA A 489 3.06 44.78 61.93
CA ALA A 489 4.08 45.81 61.88
C ALA A 489 3.90 46.87 62.99
N LEU A 490 2.68 47.30 63.27
CA LEU A 490 2.37 48.25 64.35
C LEU A 490 2.64 47.67 65.74
N ASN A 491 2.27 46.42 65.98
CA ASN A 491 2.47 45.74 67.27
C ASN A 491 3.97 45.50 67.55
N HIS A 492 4.73 45.03 66.56
CA HIS A 492 6.17 44.81 66.72
C HIS A 492 6.95 46.13 66.86
N LEU A 493 6.50 47.19 66.17
CA LEU A 493 7.05 48.54 66.36
C LEU A 493 6.76 49.08 67.77
N ALA A 494 5.59 48.78 68.34
CA ALA A 494 5.24 49.12 69.71
C ALA A 494 6.10 48.36 70.75
N GLU A 495 6.38 47.08 70.53
CA GLU A 495 7.32 46.29 71.33
C GLU A 495 8.76 46.85 71.28
N LEU A 496 9.25 47.20 70.08
CA LEU A 496 10.56 47.83 69.89
C LEU A 496 10.66 49.19 70.58
N LEU A 497 9.59 49.99 70.55
CA LEU A 497 9.48 51.25 71.29
C LEU A 497 9.52 51.00 72.81
N LEU A 498 8.83 49.97 73.32
CA LEU A 498 8.85 49.58 74.73
C LEU A 498 10.26 49.17 75.19
N VAL A 499 10.95 48.32 74.42
CA VAL A 499 12.33 47.90 74.67
C VAL A 499 13.30 49.09 74.65
N SER A 500 13.08 50.07 73.76
CA SER A 500 13.89 51.29 73.70
C SER A 500 13.72 52.19 74.92
N LEU A 501 12.53 52.17 75.55
CA LEU A 501 12.20 52.95 76.75
C LEU A 501 12.72 52.27 78.03
N GLU A 502 12.69 50.94 78.10
CA GLU A 502 13.20 50.16 79.24
C GLU A 502 14.74 50.11 79.32
N ALA A 503 15.45 50.23 78.19
CA ALA A 503 16.92 50.12 78.12
C ALA A 503 17.71 51.39 78.52
N GLY A 504 17.05 52.45 79.01
CA GLY A 504 17.73 53.61 79.62
C GLY A 504 18.78 54.33 78.75
N GLY A 505 18.70 54.21 77.42
CA GLY A 505 19.59 54.90 76.48
C GLY A 505 21.03 54.35 76.36
N GLN A 506 21.39 53.22 76.96
CA GLN A 506 22.77 52.72 76.94
C GLN A 506 23.18 51.83 75.76
N ASP A 507 22.26 51.42 74.86
CA ASP A 507 22.63 50.66 73.66
C ASP A 507 21.82 51.07 72.41
N LYS A 508 22.03 52.31 71.95
CA LYS A 508 21.43 52.86 70.73
C LYS A 508 21.69 51.99 69.48
N GLY A 509 22.83 51.29 69.45
CA GLY A 509 23.20 50.42 68.34
C GLY A 509 22.36 49.15 68.27
N ALA A 510 22.05 48.53 69.41
CA ALA A 510 21.18 47.36 69.47
C ALA A 510 19.74 47.66 69.00
N VAL A 511 19.16 48.80 69.41
CA VAL A 511 17.81 49.21 68.99
C VAL A 511 17.75 49.48 67.48
N LEU A 512 18.76 50.17 66.92
CA LEU A 512 18.85 50.40 65.48
C LEU A 512 19.04 49.09 64.71
N PHE A 513 19.77 48.12 65.25
CA PHE A 513 19.92 46.81 64.62
C PHE A 513 18.60 46.05 64.55
N GLU A 514 17.84 45.99 65.64
CA GLU A 514 16.51 45.33 65.64
C GLU A 514 15.51 46.07 64.75
N LEU A 515 15.54 47.42 64.72
CA LEU A 515 14.75 48.20 63.76
C LEU A 515 15.14 47.89 62.30
N GLY A 516 16.43 47.65 62.03
CA GLY A 516 16.91 47.23 60.71
C GLY A 516 16.38 45.85 60.32
N LYS A 517 16.38 44.90 61.25
CA LYS A 517 15.80 43.55 61.06
C LYS A 517 14.30 43.62 60.80
N PHE A 518 13.58 44.50 61.51
CA PHE A 518 12.18 44.76 61.27
C PHE A 518 11.92 45.30 59.86
N TYR A 519 12.71 46.29 59.42
CA TYR A 519 12.63 46.76 58.04
C TYR A 519 12.96 45.68 57.00
N PHE A 520 13.85 44.74 57.33
CA PHE A 520 14.28 43.67 56.43
C PHE A 520 13.28 42.50 56.34
N HIS A 521 12.84 41.95 57.47
CA HIS A 521 11.99 40.75 57.52
C HIS A 521 10.51 41.07 57.41
N ASP A 522 10.03 42.05 58.19
CA ASP A 522 8.60 42.26 58.42
C ASP A 522 8.02 43.27 57.44
N LEU A 523 8.74 44.38 57.22
CA LEU A 523 8.33 45.40 56.26
C LEU A 523 8.87 45.18 54.85
N LYS A 524 9.83 44.26 54.67
CA LYS A 524 10.51 43.95 53.39
C LYS A 524 10.98 45.21 52.65
N ASN A 525 11.33 46.25 53.40
CA ASN A 525 11.79 47.53 52.89
C ASN A 525 13.32 47.58 52.94
N TYR A 526 13.92 46.91 51.97
CA TYR A 526 15.37 46.72 51.92
C TYR A 526 16.15 48.03 51.79
N THR A 527 15.58 49.10 51.24
CA THR A 527 16.25 50.42 51.18
C THR A 527 16.31 51.08 52.56
N LYS A 528 15.22 51.03 53.35
CA LYS A 528 15.23 51.54 54.73
C LYS A 528 16.07 50.66 55.65
N ALA A 529 15.99 49.34 55.48
CA ALA A 529 16.83 48.39 56.21
C ALA A 529 18.32 48.73 56.05
N GLU A 530 18.76 49.02 54.82
CA GLU A 530 20.15 49.45 54.54
C GLU A 530 20.55 50.70 55.34
N GLN A 531 19.72 51.76 55.30
CA GLN A 531 20.00 53.02 56.00
C GLN A 531 20.09 52.82 57.52
N VAL A 532 19.18 52.00 58.06
CA VAL A 532 19.09 51.72 59.48
C VAL A 532 20.26 50.84 59.94
N PHE A 533 20.61 49.80 59.19
CA PHE A 533 21.78 48.96 59.50
C PHE A 533 23.11 49.74 59.41
N LYS A 534 23.28 50.63 58.43
CA LYS A 534 24.45 51.54 58.38
C LYS A 534 24.51 52.47 59.60
N SER A 535 23.36 52.97 60.04
CA SER A 535 23.25 53.82 61.23
C SER A 535 23.58 53.04 62.51
N ALA A 536 23.13 51.78 62.61
CA ALA A 536 23.49 50.87 63.70
C ALA A 536 25.01 50.66 63.77
N LEU A 537 25.66 50.41 62.62
CA LEU A 537 27.10 50.22 62.52
C LEU A 537 27.88 51.47 62.99
N ASN A 538 27.47 52.66 62.56
CA ASN A 538 28.11 53.93 62.91
C ASN A 538 27.93 54.33 64.39
N SER A 539 26.94 53.75 65.08
CA SER A 539 26.67 54.02 66.50
C SER A 539 27.47 53.15 67.48
N GLY A 540 28.37 52.30 66.97
CA GLY A 540 29.23 51.44 67.80
C GLY A 540 28.51 50.22 68.38
N ALA A 541 27.50 49.69 67.68
CA ALA A 541 26.73 48.52 68.12
C ALA A 541 27.64 47.31 68.46
N ASN A 542 27.31 46.62 69.55
CA ASN A 542 28.09 45.48 70.07
C ASN A 542 28.06 44.21 69.19
N ARG A 543 27.34 44.23 68.06
CA ARG A 543 27.18 43.10 67.12
C ARG A 543 27.49 43.48 65.66
N PRO A 544 28.70 43.97 65.35
CA PRO A 544 29.04 44.44 63.99
C PRO A 544 28.99 43.31 62.95
N GLY A 545 29.34 42.07 63.32
CA GLY A 545 29.26 40.91 62.42
C GLY A 545 27.85 40.66 61.90
N ASP A 546 26.85 40.69 62.78
CA ASP A 546 25.43 40.58 62.42
C ASP A 546 24.95 41.71 61.51
N ILE A 547 25.34 42.95 61.81
CA ILE A 547 24.97 44.11 61.00
C ILE A 547 25.54 43.98 59.58
N TYR A 548 26.79 43.53 59.43
CA TYR A 548 27.39 43.26 58.14
C TYR A 548 26.69 42.10 57.40
N TYR A 549 26.29 41.03 58.08
CA TYR A 549 25.52 39.94 57.48
C TYR A 549 24.20 40.46 56.90
N TYR A 550 23.42 41.19 57.71
CA TYR A 550 22.13 41.73 57.29
C TYR A 550 22.26 42.81 56.21
N LEU A 551 23.32 43.63 56.22
CA LEU A 551 23.63 44.54 55.11
C LEU A 551 23.93 43.78 53.81
N GLY A 552 24.70 42.69 53.89
CA GLY A 552 24.98 41.81 52.76
C GLY A 552 23.70 41.21 52.16
N GLN A 553 22.83 40.66 53.01
CA GLN A 553 21.52 40.15 52.62
C GLN A 553 20.62 41.23 52.04
N THR A 554 20.65 42.44 52.60
CA THR A 554 19.89 43.59 52.12
C THR A 554 20.31 43.96 50.70
N TYR A 555 21.60 44.00 50.40
CA TYR A 555 22.10 44.25 49.05
C TYR A 555 21.76 43.13 48.06
N LEU A 556 21.76 41.86 48.49
CA LEU A 556 21.27 40.76 47.66
C LEU A 556 19.78 40.88 47.36
N LYS A 557 18.95 41.23 48.35
CA LYS A 557 17.51 41.42 48.13
C LYS A 557 17.22 42.62 47.23
N GLN A 558 17.97 43.72 47.37
CA GLN A 558 17.92 44.83 46.43
C GLN A 558 18.36 44.41 45.02
N LEU A 559 19.41 43.59 44.89
CA LEU A 559 19.88 43.04 43.61
C LEU A 559 18.79 42.21 42.93
N GLU A 560 18.23 41.23 43.65
CA GLU A 560 17.15 40.35 43.18
C GLU A 560 15.94 41.16 42.70
N TYR A 561 15.58 42.22 43.42
CA TYR A 561 14.51 43.14 43.04
C TYR A 561 14.80 43.89 41.73
N GLN A 562 16.02 44.39 41.53
CA GLN A 562 16.40 45.09 40.30
C GLN A 562 16.48 44.13 39.10
N GLU A 563 17.01 42.92 39.30
CA GLU A 563 17.07 41.87 38.26
C GLU A 563 15.67 41.47 37.79
N PHE A 564 14.75 41.24 38.73
CA PHE A 564 13.36 40.91 38.40
C PHE A 564 12.66 42.02 37.59
N LEU A 565 12.94 43.29 37.93
CA LEU A 565 12.40 44.44 37.20
C LEU A 565 13.13 44.74 35.88
N ASN A 566 14.11 43.92 35.49
CA ASN A 566 15.01 44.15 34.35
C ASN A 566 15.68 45.54 34.39
N ARG A 567 16.08 45.99 35.59
CA ARG A 567 16.75 47.28 35.82
C ARG A 567 18.26 47.07 36.03
N PRO A 568 19.10 48.08 35.74
CA PRO A 568 20.54 47.98 35.96
C PRO A 568 20.85 47.77 37.45
N VAL A 569 21.61 46.73 37.73
CA VAL A 569 21.91 46.23 39.09
C VAL A 569 23.06 46.95 39.81
N GLY A 570 23.83 47.80 39.11
CA GLY A 570 24.92 48.59 39.68
C GLY A 570 25.98 47.74 40.42
N ASN A 571 26.48 48.25 41.56
CA ASN A 571 27.51 47.60 42.37
C ASN A 571 26.94 46.75 43.52
N LEU A 572 25.64 46.41 43.49
CA LEU A 572 24.94 45.75 44.60
C LEU A 572 25.57 44.40 44.98
N LEU A 573 25.94 43.57 43.99
CA LEU A 573 26.60 42.29 44.25
C LEU A 573 27.98 42.46 44.89
N GLN A 574 28.75 43.47 44.48
CA GLN A 574 30.05 43.78 45.08
C GLN A 574 29.87 44.22 46.54
N LEU A 575 28.92 45.13 46.79
CA LEU A 575 28.60 45.59 48.14
C LEU A 575 28.12 44.43 49.03
N ALA A 576 27.29 43.52 48.51
CA ALA A 576 26.86 42.33 49.22
C ALA A 576 28.07 41.47 49.64
N ASN A 577 28.97 41.16 48.69
CA ASN A 577 30.16 40.35 48.92
C ASN A 577 31.13 40.99 49.92
N GLU A 578 31.36 42.30 49.84
CA GLU A 578 32.22 43.03 50.79
C GLU A 578 31.65 42.97 52.21
N ASN A 579 30.34 43.10 52.36
CA ASN A 579 29.68 43.00 53.67
C ASN A 579 29.68 41.56 54.20
N PHE A 580 29.46 40.54 53.37
CA PHE A 580 29.62 39.15 53.81
C PHE A 580 31.05 38.83 54.24
N LYS A 581 32.07 39.37 53.53
CA LYS A 581 33.46 39.22 53.94
C LYS A 581 33.71 39.83 55.33
N LYS A 582 33.21 41.05 55.57
CA LYS A 582 33.31 41.71 56.89
C LYS A 582 32.55 40.96 57.98
N ALA A 583 31.41 40.35 57.65
CA ALA A 583 30.66 39.51 58.59
C ALA A 583 31.49 38.28 59.03
N ILE A 584 32.22 37.65 58.09
CA ILE A 584 33.13 36.53 58.38
C ILE A 584 34.35 36.99 59.18
N GLU A 585 34.93 38.14 58.86
CA GLU A 585 36.04 38.74 59.63
C GLU A 585 35.64 39.06 61.07
N ASN A 586 34.34 39.26 61.34
CA ASN A 586 33.76 39.55 62.66
C ASN A 586 32.92 38.36 63.22
N GLU A 587 33.35 37.13 62.94
CA GLU A 587 32.63 35.88 63.25
C GLU A 587 32.12 35.77 64.69
N ALA A 588 32.89 36.25 65.69
CA ALA A 588 32.49 36.20 67.10
C ALA A 588 31.19 36.95 67.43
N THR A 589 30.76 37.87 66.55
CA THR A 589 29.56 38.69 66.70
C THR A 589 28.56 38.50 65.56
N CYS A 590 28.79 37.50 64.70
CA CYS A 590 27.90 37.15 63.59
C CYS A 590 27.12 35.89 63.95
N SER A 591 25.80 35.94 63.80
CA SER A 591 24.87 34.84 64.06
C SER A 591 24.81 33.84 62.90
N ALA A 592 25.26 34.22 61.71
CA ALA A 592 25.22 33.38 60.50
C ALA A 592 26.53 33.44 59.67
N PRO A 593 27.71 33.25 60.29
CA PRO A 593 29.01 33.37 59.61
C PRO A 593 29.23 32.29 58.56
N ASP A 594 28.61 31.13 58.74
CA ASP A 594 28.51 30.03 57.78
C ASP A 594 27.69 30.42 56.53
N VAL A 595 26.56 31.09 56.72
CA VAL A 595 25.72 31.62 55.64
C VAL A 595 26.44 32.73 54.88
N SER A 596 27.11 33.66 55.56
CA SER A 596 27.95 34.68 54.93
C SER A 596 29.05 34.07 54.06
N ALA A 597 29.73 33.04 54.57
CA ALA A 597 30.79 32.36 53.84
C ALA A 597 30.25 31.61 52.62
N TRP A 598 29.09 30.96 52.74
CA TRP A 598 28.43 30.30 51.62
C TRP A 598 28.02 31.29 50.51
N LEU A 599 27.38 32.41 50.87
CA LEU A 599 26.92 33.39 49.89
C LEU A 599 28.10 34.01 49.11
N LEU A 600 29.23 34.23 49.80
CA LEU A 600 30.47 34.69 49.17
C LEU A 600 31.07 33.64 48.22
N VAL A 601 31.09 32.36 48.62
CA VAL A 601 31.53 31.26 47.75
C VAL A 601 30.62 31.15 46.54
N ARG A 602 29.30 31.14 46.73
CA ARG A 602 28.29 31.03 45.68
C ARG A 602 28.41 32.14 44.64
N ALA A 603 28.69 33.38 45.05
CA ALA A 603 28.92 34.51 44.13
C ALA A 603 30.19 34.36 43.26
N THR A 604 31.14 33.51 43.69
CA THR A 604 32.39 33.24 42.95
C THR A 604 32.35 31.97 42.09
N LEU A 605 31.36 31.10 42.28
CA LEU A 605 31.13 29.93 41.45
C LEU A 605 30.63 30.39 40.06
N LYS A 606 31.45 30.16 39.02
CA LYS A 606 31.05 30.36 37.61
C LYS A 606 30.88 28.99 36.94
N PRO A 607 30.03 28.86 35.89
CA PRO A 607 29.78 27.58 35.20
C PRO A 607 30.98 26.94 34.48
N ASP A 608 32.21 27.41 34.71
CA ASP A 608 33.40 27.07 33.93
C ASP A 608 34.26 26.05 34.69
N SER A 609 34.55 24.90 34.06
CA SER A 609 35.08 23.68 34.72
C SER A 609 36.41 23.86 35.45
N GLN A 610 37.26 24.78 35.00
CA GLN A 610 38.56 25.06 35.63
C GLN A 610 38.45 25.86 36.95
N LYS A 611 37.37 26.60 37.18
CA LYS A 611 37.14 27.36 38.42
C LYS A 611 36.43 26.54 39.52
N ASN A 612 35.78 25.45 39.15
CA ASN A 612 35.09 24.56 40.08
C ASN A 612 36.03 23.78 41.03
N ARG A 613 37.31 23.62 40.67
CA ARG A 613 38.34 23.07 41.59
C ARG A 613 38.52 23.90 42.87
N ASN A 614 38.41 25.22 42.76
CA ASN A 614 38.45 26.11 43.92
C ASN A 614 37.13 26.01 44.70
N GLY A 615 36.00 25.93 44.00
CA GLY A 615 34.68 25.71 44.59
C GLY A 615 34.61 24.47 45.48
N LYS A 616 35.10 23.32 45.01
CA LYS A 616 35.20 22.08 45.79
C LYS A 616 35.95 22.29 47.10
N ARG A 617 37.18 22.83 47.02
CA ARG A 617 38.03 23.08 48.19
C ARG A 617 37.37 24.03 49.19
N PHE A 618 36.69 25.07 48.70
CA PHE A 618 35.98 26.00 49.56
C PHE A 618 34.80 25.34 50.25
N ILE A 619 33.98 24.55 49.54
CA ILE A 619 32.83 23.87 50.14
C ILE A 619 33.28 22.78 51.12
N GLU A 620 34.34 22.02 50.82
CA GLU A 620 34.93 21.05 51.76
C GLU A 620 35.47 21.75 53.02
N ALA A 621 36.10 22.92 52.88
CA ALA A 621 36.53 23.73 54.01
C ALA A 621 35.34 24.26 54.84
N LEU A 622 34.22 24.63 54.20
CA LEU A 622 32.99 25.01 54.91
C LEU A 622 32.40 23.83 55.68
N LEU A 623 32.35 22.64 55.08
CA LEU A 623 31.89 21.42 55.73
C LEU A 623 32.78 21.03 56.93
N GLN A 624 34.09 21.30 56.86
CA GLN A 624 35.01 21.07 57.96
C GLN A 624 34.87 22.11 59.08
N LYS A 625 34.72 23.40 58.72
CA LYS A 625 34.65 24.50 59.68
C LYS A 625 33.29 24.59 60.37
N TYR A 626 32.20 24.32 59.66
CA TYR A 626 30.82 24.40 60.14
C TYR A 626 30.05 23.09 59.94
N PRO A 627 30.45 21.99 60.60
CA PRO A 627 29.91 20.65 60.34
C PRO A 627 28.43 20.47 60.71
N ASN A 628 27.88 21.36 61.55
CA ASN A 628 26.48 21.37 61.98
C ASN A 628 25.66 22.50 61.34
N SER A 629 26.18 23.17 60.30
CA SER A 629 25.44 24.23 59.60
C SER A 629 24.14 23.69 58.99
N ALA A 630 23.07 24.50 59.04
CA ALA A 630 21.84 24.23 58.33
C ALA A 630 22.03 24.19 56.79
N LEU A 631 23.12 24.77 56.27
CA LEU A 631 23.46 24.77 54.84
C LEU A 631 24.24 23.53 54.38
N LYS A 632 24.57 22.62 55.30
CA LYS A 632 25.32 21.40 55.00
C LYS A 632 24.73 20.61 53.83
N GLU A 633 23.40 20.52 53.77
CA GLU A 633 22.67 19.85 52.69
C GLU A 633 22.93 20.51 51.33
N GLU A 634 22.74 21.83 51.24
CA GLU A 634 22.92 22.61 50.02
C GLU A 634 24.38 22.59 49.54
N TRP A 635 25.35 22.58 50.47
CA TRP A 635 26.77 22.42 50.17
C TRP A 635 27.09 21.06 49.55
N LEU A 636 26.63 19.98 50.18
CA LEU A 636 26.81 18.62 49.67
C LEU A 636 26.13 18.42 48.33
N ARG A 637 24.93 18.99 48.14
CA ARG A 637 24.20 18.98 46.87
C ARG A 637 24.96 19.70 45.77
N THR A 638 25.50 20.88 46.07
CA THR A 638 26.28 21.65 45.10
C THR A 638 27.51 20.85 44.66
N LEU A 639 28.24 20.23 45.59
CA LEU A 639 29.36 19.34 45.26
C LEU A 639 28.92 18.15 44.40
N ALA A 640 27.82 17.49 44.78
CA ALA A 640 27.31 16.33 44.08
C ALA A 640 26.94 16.65 42.62
N ILE A 641 26.22 17.74 42.39
CA ILE A 641 25.80 18.19 41.06
C ILE A 641 26.99 18.65 40.23
N ASP A 642 27.89 19.46 40.80
CA ASP A 642 29.06 19.98 40.09
C ASP A 642 29.97 18.85 39.57
N MET A 643 30.21 17.84 40.40
CA MET A 643 31.00 16.66 40.01
C MET A 643 30.29 15.75 39.02
N ALA A 644 28.96 15.79 38.92
CA ALA A 644 28.21 15.00 37.96
C ALA A 644 28.43 15.47 36.51
N PHE A 645 28.84 16.73 36.29
CA PHE A 645 29.11 17.27 34.96
C PHE A 645 30.43 16.78 34.34
N ASP A 646 31.35 16.25 35.14
CA ASP A 646 32.64 15.72 34.67
C ASP A 646 32.66 14.19 34.80
N SER A 647 32.70 13.50 33.66
CA SER A 647 32.77 12.03 33.58
C SER A 647 33.92 11.41 34.39
N SER A 648 35.00 12.15 34.63
CA SER A 648 36.14 11.69 35.43
C SER A 648 35.89 11.67 36.95
N HIS A 649 34.79 12.29 37.40
CA HIS A 649 34.45 12.50 38.82
C HIS A 649 33.13 11.85 39.27
N VAL A 650 32.53 10.99 38.45
CA VAL A 650 31.25 10.30 38.74
C VAL A 650 31.27 9.56 40.09
N GLN A 651 32.38 8.90 40.46
CA GLN A 651 32.49 8.20 41.74
C GLN A 651 32.45 9.14 42.95
N GLU A 652 33.01 10.35 42.83
CA GLU A 652 32.94 11.35 43.89
C GLU A 652 31.51 11.95 43.98
N SER A 653 30.86 12.19 42.85
CA SER A 653 29.47 12.62 42.80
C SER A 653 28.54 11.60 43.47
N LEU A 654 28.69 10.31 43.15
CA LEU A 654 27.94 9.21 43.78
C LEU A 654 28.15 9.15 45.30
N LYS A 655 29.37 9.43 45.78
CA LYS A 655 29.66 9.50 47.23
C LYS A 655 28.85 10.61 47.89
N TYR A 656 28.82 11.82 47.32
CA TYR A 656 28.07 12.93 47.89
C TYR A 656 26.55 12.74 47.82
N PHE A 657 26.03 12.21 46.71
CA PHE A 657 24.61 11.84 46.61
C PHE A 657 24.21 10.76 47.61
N ARG A 658 25.08 9.77 47.88
CA ARG A 658 24.81 8.77 48.93
C ARG A 658 24.68 9.41 50.30
N ILE A 659 25.58 10.34 50.65
CA ILE A 659 25.49 11.08 51.93
C ILE A 659 24.17 11.86 52.01
N LEU A 660 23.76 12.51 50.92
CA LEU A 660 22.50 13.24 50.85
C LEU A 660 21.30 12.31 51.08
N ILE A 661 21.30 11.13 50.45
CA ILE A 661 20.22 10.14 50.55
C ILE A 661 20.16 9.51 51.96
N GLU A 662 21.30 9.33 52.63
CA GLU A 662 21.37 8.74 53.96
C GLU A 662 20.95 9.73 55.05
N GLN A 663 21.43 10.99 54.98
CA GLN A 663 21.29 11.97 56.06
C GLN A 663 20.06 12.88 55.93
N PHE A 664 19.52 13.09 54.73
CA PHE A 664 18.48 14.10 54.47
C PHE A 664 17.18 13.52 53.92
N GLN A 665 16.70 12.42 54.51
CA GLN A 665 15.47 11.73 54.07
C GLN A 665 14.18 12.55 54.21
N GLN A 666 14.18 13.52 55.12
CA GLN A 666 13.03 14.41 55.37
C GLN A 666 13.08 15.70 54.54
N SER A 667 14.08 15.84 53.66
CA SER A 667 14.20 17.02 52.81
C SER A 667 13.15 17.04 51.71
N GLU A 668 12.62 18.22 51.39
CA GLU A 668 11.77 18.44 50.22
C GLU A 668 12.49 18.07 48.90
N GLN A 669 13.82 18.13 48.88
CA GLN A 669 14.63 17.81 47.70
C GLN A 669 15.02 16.33 47.64
N TYR A 670 14.61 15.51 48.61
CA TYR A 670 14.96 14.09 48.66
C TYR A 670 14.66 13.31 47.37
N PRO A 671 13.51 13.49 46.69
CA PRO A 671 13.23 12.82 45.41
C PRO A 671 14.24 13.20 44.32
N GLN A 672 14.71 14.45 44.33
CA GLN A 672 15.71 14.93 43.38
C GLN A 672 17.05 14.22 43.59
N TYR A 673 17.45 14.00 44.85
CA TYR A 673 18.68 13.29 45.19
C TYR A 673 18.63 11.84 44.72
N LEU A 674 17.51 11.16 44.96
CA LEU A 674 17.28 9.81 44.47
C LEU A 674 17.36 9.75 42.94
N LEU A 675 16.70 10.68 42.23
CA LEU A 675 16.69 10.72 40.77
C LEU A 675 18.10 10.93 40.19
N SER A 676 18.83 11.93 40.69
CA SER A 676 20.20 12.21 40.25
C SER A 676 21.15 11.05 40.54
N TYR A 677 21.00 10.41 41.71
CA TYR A 677 21.79 9.23 42.07
C TYR A 677 21.50 8.03 41.15
N ALA A 678 20.21 7.77 40.86
CA ALA A 678 19.80 6.70 39.95
C ALA A 678 20.35 6.89 38.54
N ARG A 679 20.27 8.12 37.99
CA ARG A 679 20.81 8.45 36.66
C ARG A 679 22.31 8.23 36.55
N LEU A 680 23.07 8.60 37.58
CA LEU A 680 24.52 8.35 37.62
C LEU A 680 24.86 6.86 37.75
N LEU A 681 24.02 6.08 38.44
CA LEU A 681 24.17 4.64 38.55
C LEU A 681 23.73 3.90 37.29
N GLN A 682 22.90 4.48 36.43
CA GLN A 682 22.27 3.78 35.30
C GLN A 682 23.28 3.06 34.38
N GLU A 683 24.43 3.69 34.10
CA GLU A 683 25.48 3.10 33.26
C GLU A 683 26.35 2.06 33.99
N THR A 684 26.54 2.22 35.31
CA THR A 684 27.50 1.41 36.09
C THR A 684 26.83 0.27 36.86
N ASN A 685 25.59 0.46 37.33
CA ASN A 685 24.78 -0.50 38.05
C ASN A 685 23.27 -0.26 37.79
N PRO A 686 22.73 -0.76 36.66
CA PRO A 686 21.35 -0.53 36.25
C PRO A 686 20.31 -1.23 37.13
N ALA A 687 20.68 -2.26 37.91
CA ALA A 687 19.75 -2.91 38.83
C ALA A 687 19.41 -2.00 40.01
N ASP A 688 20.43 -1.40 40.63
CA ASP A 688 20.27 -0.47 41.74
C ASP A 688 19.58 0.83 41.29
N ALA A 689 19.97 1.36 40.12
CA ALA A 689 19.31 2.52 39.53
C ALA A 689 17.80 2.31 39.40
N ARG A 690 17.39 1.14 38.89
CA ARG A 690 15.97 0.78 38.74
C ARG A 690 15.25 0.68 40.07
N ALA A 691 15.87 0.06 41.08
CA ALA A 691 15.27 -0.04 42.41
C ALA A 691 15.04 1.36 43.01
N ILE A 692 15.97 2.29 42.79
CA ILE A 692 15.82 3.69 43.21
C ILE A 692 14.71 4.38 42.43
N TYR A 693 14.66 4.24 41.11
CA TYR A 693 13.56 4.80 40.32
C TYR A 693 12.20 4.27 40.78
N GLN A 694 12.06 2.96 41.01
CA GLN A 694 10.83 2.36 41.51
C GLN A 694 10.45 2.93 42.89
N ARG A 695 11.43 3.12 43.77
CA ARG A 695 11.25 3.79 45.07
C ARG A 695 10.74 5.24 44.90
N ILE A 696 11.20 5.96 43.88
CA ILE A 696 10.70 7.31 43.59
C ILE A 696 9.24 7.24 43.15
N VAL A 697 8.91 6.34 42.22
CA VAL A 697 7.55 6.18 41.70
C VAL A 697 6.56 5.80 42.80
N ASP A 698 6.93 4.89 43.69
CA ASP A 698 6.03 4.40 44.74
C ASP A 698 5.94 5.37 45.93
N GLY A 699 7.02 6.08 46.25
CA GLY A 699 7.08 7.01 47.38
C GLY A 699 6.63 8.45 47.06
N PHE A 700 6.74 8.87 45.80
CA PHE A 700 6.57 10.27 45.38
C PHE A 700 5.75 10.40 44.08
N MET A 701 4.77 9.52 43.86
CA MET A 701 4.01 9.34 42.61
C MET A 701 3.53 10.62 41.89
N PHE A 702 3.27 11.72 42.61
CA PHE A 702 2.77 12.99 42.02
C PHE A 702 3.88 14.01 41.75
N SER A 703 5.14 13.69 42.05
CA SER A 703 6.26 14.62 41.89
C SER A 703 6.80 14.66 40.46
N ARG A 704 7.50 15.74 40.12
CA ARG A 704 8.22 15.87 38.85
C ARG A 704 9.26 14.75 38.68
N GLU A 705 9.92 14.38 39.77
CA GLU A 705 10.93 13.33 39.80
C GLU A 705 10.30 11.96 39.58
N ALA A 706 9.08 11.70 40.05
CA ALA A 706 8.36 10.48 39.70
C ALA A 706 8.00 10.43 38.22
N ALA A 707 7.55 11.53 37.60
CA ALA A 707 7.34 11.59 36.15
C ALA A 707 8.63 11.25 35.38
N LEU A 708 9.75 11.89 35.74
CA LEU A 708 11.05 11.62 35.13
C LEU A 708 11.54 10.18 35.38
N ALA A 709 11.34 9.65 36.58
CA ALA A 709 11.70 8.28 36.94
C ALA A 709 10.86 7.25 36.18
N ILE A 710 9.57 7.49 35.96
CA ILE A 710 8.72 6.62 35.12
C ILE A 710 9.24 6.62 33.68
N ALA A 711 9.54 7.79 33.11
CA ALA A 711 10.08 7.89 31.75
C ALA A 711 11.42 7.14 31.61
N ASP A 712 12.35 7.34 32.56
CA ASP A 712 13.63 6.63 32.60
C ASP A 712 13.40 5.10 32.75
N LEU A 713 12.47 4.67 33.62
CA LEU A 713 12.11 3.25 33.80
C LEU A 713 11.52 2.63 32.54
N ILE A 714 10.64 3.34 31.83
CA ILE A 714 10.08 2.89 30.55
C ILE A 714 11.23 2.60 29.58
N ASP A 715 12.17 3.52 29.42
CA ASP A 715 13.34 3.35 28.54
C ASP A 715 14.23 2.17 28.98
N MET A 716 14.44 1.99 30.28
CA MET A 716 15.17 0.84 30.82
C MET A 716 14.47 -0.49 30.57
N TYR A 717 13.14 -0.55 30.71
CA TYR A 717 12.36 -1.76 30.44
C TYR A 717 12.32 -2.09 28.95
N ILE A 718 12.23 -1.07 28.08
CA ILE A 718 12.35 -1.23 26.62
C ILE A 718 13.73 -1.80 26.26
N ALA A 719 14.81 -1.26 26.84
CA ALA A 719 16.17 -1.75 26.61
C ALA A 719 16.36 -3.23 27.02
N GLN A 720 15.57 -3.68 28.00
CA GLN A 720 15.56 -5.07 28.47
C GLN A 720 14.50 -5.95 27.79
N GLN A 721 13.79 -5.41 26.80
CA GLN A 721 12.69 -6.08 26.10
C GLN A 721 11.51 -6.50 27.02
N ASN A 722 11.37 -5.87 28.19
CA ASN A 722 10.23 -6.07 29.10
C ASN A 722 9.12 -5.05 28.79
N PHE A 723 8.42 -5.27 27.68
CA PHE A 723 7.47 -4.29 27.16
C PHE A 723 6.18 -4.16 27.99
N ASP A 724 5.73 -5.23 28.65
CA ASP A 724 4.52 -5.18 29.49
C ASP A 724 4.70 -4.24 30.69
N ALA A 725 5.88 -4.28 31.34
CA ALA A 725 6.20 -3.35 32.41
C ALA A 725 6.25 -1.89 31.91
N ALA A 726 6.81 -1.67 30.72
CA ALA A 726 6.85 -0.34 30.09
C ALA A 726 5.43 0.18 29.77
N ILE A 727 4.56 -0.67 29.22
CA ILE A 727 3.16 -0.33 28.89
C ILE A 727 2.38 0.03 30.16
N ASN A 728 2.47 -0.80 31.22
CA ASN A 728 1.78 -0.53 32.49
C ASN A 728 2.24 0.79 33.13
N LEU A 729 3.54 1.09 33.07
CA LEU A 729 4.09 2.35 33.55
C LEU A 729 3.61 3.54 32.72
N PHE A 730 3.51 3.39 31.40
CA PHE A 730 2.94 4.41 30.53
C PHE A 730 1.46 4.68 30.84
N GLU A 731 0.64 3.64 31.01
CA GLU A 731 -0.78 3.79 31.37
C GLU A 731 -0.92 4.53 32.70
N ARG A 732 -0.07 4.23 33.69
CA ARG A 732 0.02 5.01 34.94
C ARG A 732 0.41 6.46 34.65
N PHE A 733 1.42 6.70 33.81
CA PHE A 733 1.85 8.06 33.45
C PHE A 733 0.69 8.86 32.85
N GLN A 734 -0.07 8.26 31.93
CA GLN A 734 -1.20 8.90 31.28
C GLN A 734 -2.31 9.31 32.26
N VAL A 735 -2.53 8.53 33.32
CA VAL A 735 -3.53 8.83 34.34
C VAL A 735 -3.07 9.97 35.28
N TYR A 736 -1.83 9.90 35.77
CA TYR A 736 -1.35 10.79 36.83
C TYR A 736 -0.68 12.07 36.31
N PHE A 737 -0.14 12.05 35.09
CA PHE A 737 0.57 13.18 34.46
C PHE A 737 -0.06 13.56 33.12
N TYR A 738 -1.39 13.50 33.03
CA TYR A 738 -2.16 13.75 31.80
C TYR A 738 -1.90 15.14 31.15
N TYR A 739 -1.42 16.10 31.95
CA TYR A 739 -1.12 17.48 31.57
C TYR A 739 0.35 17.70 31.17
N SER A 740 1.24 16.74 31.42
CA SER A 740 2.67 16.94 31.18
C SER A 740 3.00 16.83 29.69
N GLU A 741 3.80 17.75 29.15
CA GLU A 741 4.36 17.66 27.80
C GLU A 741 5.16 16.36 27.58
N MET A 742 5.67 15.74 28.64
CA MET A 742 6.34 14.42 28.58
C MET A 742 5.41 13.30 28.13
N LEU A 743 4.11 13.39 28.43
CA LEU A 743 3.12 12.40 28.00
C LEU A 743 3.07 12.33 26.48
N ASP A 744 3.14 13.46 25.79
CA ASP A 744 3.08 13.48 24.33
C ASP A 744 4.31 12.83 23.71
N GLN A 745 5.50 13.10 24.26
CA GLN A 745 6.73 12.40 23.86
C GLN A 745 6.67 10.89 24.11
N LEU A 746 6.05 10.47 25.22
CA LEU A 746 5.87 9.05 25.54
C LEU A 746 4.82 8.39 24.63
N LYS A 747 3.69 9.06 24.34
CA LYS A 747 2.67 8.58 23.39
C LYS A 747 3.30 8.28 22.04
N MET A 748 4.21 9.13 21.55
CA MET A 748 4.93 8.91 20.29
C MET A 748 5.71 7.59 20.27
N ARG A 749 6.22 7.14 21.42
CA ARG A 749 6.98 5.88 21.53
C ARG A 749 6.09 4.65 21.70
N MET A 750 4.83 4.82 22.10
CA MET A 750 3.93 3.69 22.42
C MET A 750 3.62 2.80 21.24
N GLY A 751 3.37 3.38 20.07
CA GLY A 751 3.16 2.60 18.86
C GLY A 751 4.35 1.67 18.55
N GLU A 752 5.59 2.19 18.71
CA GLU A 752 6.81 1.41 18.51
C GLU A 752 6.99 0.33 19.59
N ILE A 753 6.61 0.62 20.84
CA ILE A 753 6.62 -0.35 21.94
C ILE A 753 5.67 -1.51 21.64
N TYR A 754 4.44 -1.23 21.20
CA TYR A 754 3.49 -2.29 20.81
C TYR A 754 4.02 -3.15 19.65
N LEU A 755 4.68 -2.55 18.67
CA LEU A 755 5.35 -3.29 17.59
C LEU A 755 6.44 -4.22 18.11
N LYS A 756 7.34 -3.71 18.95
CA LYS A 756 8.45 -4.48 19.54
C LYS A 756 7.95 -5.57 20.49
N ALA A 757 6.83 -5.35 21.17
CA ALA A 757 6.15 -6.31 22.03
C ALA A 757 5.41 -7.42 21.25
N GLY A 758 5.31 -7.32 19.92
CA GLY A 758 4.50 -8.24 19.10
C GLY A 758 2.99 -8.03 19.21
N GLN A 759 2.54 -6.95 19.87
CA GLN A 759 1.13 -6.59 20.05
C GLN A 759 0.60 -5.83 18.82
N TYR A 760 0.66 -6.45 17.63
CA TYR A 760 0.40 -5.78 16.35
C TYR A 760 -1.00 -5.18 16.24
N ASP A 761 -2.03 -5.81 16.80
CA ASP A 761 -3.40 -5.27 16.77
C ASP A 761 -3.52 -3.95 17.55
N ARG A 762 -2.84 -3.84 18.71
CA ARG A 762 -2.80 -2.61 19.49
C ARG A 762 -1.99 -1.53 18.77
N ALA A 763 -0.87 -1.91 18.14
CA ALA A 763 -0.10 -0.99 17.30
C ALA A 763 -0.94 -0.45 16.13
N ILE A 764 -1.65 -1.32 15.40
CA ILE A 764 -2.53 -0.91 14.29
C ILE A 764 -3.64 0.01 14.79
N ALA A 765 -4.31 -0.33 15.90
CA ALA A 765 -5.37 0.50 16.46
C ALA A 765 -4.84 1.89 16.87
N PHE A 766 -3.68 1.91 17.54
CA PHE A 766 -3.00 3.15 17.95
C PHE A 766 -2.67 4.03 16.73
N TYR A 767 -1.91 3.50 15.76
CA TYR A 767 -1.51 4.30 14.59
C TYR A 767 -2.68 4.67 13.70
N THR A 768 -3.70 3.81 13.56
CA THR A 768 -4.92 4.16 12.82
C THR A 768 -5.62 5.32 13.50
N GLN A 769 -5.68 5.35 14.84
CA GLN A 769 -6.25 6.46 15.58
C GLN A 769 -5.42 7.74 15.42
N THR A 770 -4.09 7.68 15.43
CA THR A 770 -3.23 8.87 15.26
C THR A 770 -3.31 9.42 13.83
N ILE A 771 -3.35 8.56 12.82
CA ILE A 771 -3.39 8.93 11.40
C ILE A 771 -4.81 9.27 10.93
N ASN A 772 -5.86 9.07 11.73
CA ASN A 772 -7.25 9.30 11.33
C ASN A 772 -7.55 10.80 11.10
N THR A 773 -7.10 11.31 9.96
CA THR A 773 -7.26 12.68 9.50
C THR A 773 -8.22 12.73 8.32
N PRO A 774 -9.07 13.76 8.23
CA PRO A 774 -9.90 13.99 7.04
C PRO A 774 -9.09 14.17 5.75
N PHE A 775 -7.79 14.47 5.86
CA PHE A 775 -6.89 14.70 4.73
C PHE A 775 -6.20 13.43 4.20
N LEU A 776 -6.50 12.24 4.72
CA LEU A 776 -5.74 11.01 4.41
C LEU A 776 -5.67 10.69 2.89
N ASN A 777 -6.67 11.13 2.13
CA ASN A 777 -6.75 10.92 0.68
C ASN A 777 -6.26 12.12 -0.15
N ASP A 778 -5.81 13.20 0.49
CA ASP A 778 -5.33 14.42 -0.17
C ASP A 778 -3.85 14.62 0.13
N ILE A 779 -2.99 14.26 -0.83
CA ILE A 779 -1.52 14.24 -0.64
C ILE A 779 -0.99 15.62 -0.26
N ILE A 780 -1.53 16.69 -0.85
CA ILE A 780 -1.06 18.06 -0.60
C ILE A 780 -1.43 18.44 0.83
N LEU A 781 -2.70 18.26 1.22
CA LEU A 781 -3.13 18.65 2.56
C LEU A 781 -2.50 17.77 3.64
N LEU A 782 -2.35 16.48 3.39
CA LEU A 782 -1.67 15.55 4.30
C LEU A 782 -0.21 15.96 4.52
N ARG A 783 0.48 16.40 3.46
CA ARG A 783 1.88 16.86 3.53
C ARG A 783 2.03 18.24 4.19
N GLU A 784 1.10 19.15 3.94
CA GLU A 784 1.22 20.56 4.33
C GLU A 784 0.59 20.86 5.70
N PHE A 785 -0.37 20.05 6.16
CA PHE A 785 -1.07 20.26 7.43
C PHE A 785 -0.75 19.27 8.54
N GLU A 786 -0.24 18.07 8.22
CA GLU A 786 0.14 17.13 9.27
C GLU A 786 1.63 17.25 9.60
N ASN A 787 1.96 17.11 10.89
CA ASN A 787 3.33 17.14 11.37
C ASN A 787 4.10 15.90 10.89
N ASN A 788 5.43 16.02 10.78
CA ASN A 788 6.34 14.93 10.39
C ASN A 788 6.13 13.63 11.19
N GLU A 789 5.63 13.73 12.42
CA GLU A 789 5.32 12.58 13.27
C GLU A 789 4.14 11.76 12.76
N ILE A 790 3.06 12.40 12.31
CA ILE A 790 1.90 11.69 11.72
C ILE A 790 2.34 11.02 10.40
N LEU A 791 3.23 11.67 9.65
CA LEU A 791 3.80 11.08 8.44
C LEU A 791 4.67 9.86 8.76
N LYS A 792 5.47 9.93 9.84
CA LYS A 792 6.24 8.80 10.39
C LYS A 792 5.32 7.66 10.84
N ASP A 793 4.18 7.95 11.45
CA ASP A 793 3.22 6.94 11.88
C ASP A 793 2.65 6.14 10.69
N ILE A 794 2.51 6.73 9.49
CA ILE A 794 2.06 6.00 8.28
C ILE A 794 3.03 4.85 7.95
N TYR A 795 4.34 5.09 8.08
CA TYR A 795 5.35 4.04 7.91
C TYR A 795 5.21 2.94 8.98
N PHE A 796 5.05 3.31 10.26
CA PHE A 796 4.91 2.30 11.31
C PHE A 796 3.59 1.55 11.28
N LEU A 797 2.51 2.15 10.78
CA LEU A 797 1.28 1.44 10.48
C LEU A 797 1.51 0.39 9.39
N ALA A 798 2.28 0.73 8.35
CA ALA A 798 2.68 -0.23 7.32
C ALA A 798 3.51 -1.39 7.91
N GLU A 799 4.47 -1.10 8.79
CA GLU A 799 5.23 -2.12 9.53
C GLU A 799 4.34 -2.99 10.42
N ALA A 800 3.34 -2.41 11.09
CA ALA A 800 2.39 -3.14 11.92
C ALA A 800 1.60 -4.17 11.10
N PHE A 801 1.07 -3.77 9.95
CA PHE A 801 0.42 -4.68 9.03
C PHE A 801 1.38 -5.74 8.46
N ARG A 802 2.62 -5.34 8.12
CA ARG A 802 3.63 -6.26 7.60
C ARG A 802 3.97 -7.35 8.60
N LEU A 803 4.23 -6.98 9.85
CA LEU A 803 4.57 -7.90 10.94
C LEU A 803 3.39 -8.80 11.32
N LYS A 804 2.15 -8.30 11.22
CA LYS A 804 0.93 -9.09 11.36
C LYS A 804 0.73 -10.11 10.22
N GLY A 805 1.35 -9.88 9.06
CA GLY A 805 1.21 -10.72 7.86
C GLY A 805 0.15 -10.23 6.86
N ASP A 806 -0.44 -9.05 7.06
CA ASP A 806 -1.34 -8.44 6.08
C ASP A 806 -0.54 -7.65 5.03
N ALA A 807 -0.06 -8.37 4.02
CA ALA A 807 0.76 -7.81 2.95
C ALA A 807 0.05 -6.70 2.14
N ASN A 808 -1.27 -6.81 1.94
CA ASN A 808 -2.02 -5.85 1.13
C ASN A 808 -2.13 -4.49 1.82
N SER A 809 -2.50 -4.49 3.10
CA SER A 809 -2.57 -3.26 3.91
C SER A 809 -1.17 -2.65 4.09
N ALA A 810 -0.15 -3.47 4.34
CA ALA A 810 1.22 -3.01 4.45
C ALA A 810 1.69 -2.29 3.17
N ILE A 811 1.52 -2.93 2.00
CA ILE A 811 1.86 -2.33 0.70
C ILE A 811 1.12 -1.00 0.50
N ARG A 812 -0.17 -0.93 0.83
CA ARG A 812 -0.97 0.31 0.70
C ARG A 812 -0.34 1.45 1.50
N PHE A 813 -0.01 1.22 2.77
CA PHE A 813 0.53 2.26 3.64
C PHE A 813 1.98 2.61 3.34
N TYR A 814 2.84 1.66 2.92
CA TYR A 814 4.17 2.02 2.40
C TYR A 814 4.07 2.92 1.16
N ARG A 815 3.15 2.62 0.23
CA ARG A 815 2.93 3.49 -0.94
C ARG A 815 2.45 4.87 -0.55
N LEU A 816 1.55 4.97 0.42
CA LEU A 816 1.08 6.25 0.94
C LEU A 816 2.24 7.05 1.56
N TYR A 817 3.04 6.40 2.41
CA TYR A 817 4.22 7.03 3.01
C TYR A 817 5.20 7.54 1.94
N LEU A 818 5.56 6.71 0.96
CA LEU A 818 6.48 7.08 -0.13
C LEU A 818 5.94 8.20 -1.03
N LEU A 819 4.62 8.35 -1.11
CA LEU A 819 3.98 9.40 -1.89
C LEU A 819 4.01 10.76 -1.18
N VAL A 820 3.85 10.75 0.15
CA VAL A 820 3.82 11.97 0.96
C VAL A 820 5.24 12.40 1.36
N GLU A 821 6.11 11.43 1.67
CA GLU A 821 7.49 11.59 2.11
C GLU A 821 8.47 10.81 1.22
N PRO A 822 8.61 11.15 -0.08
CA PRO A 822 9.46 10.42 -1.02
C PRO A 822 10.96 10.47 -0.66
N ASN A 823 11.37 11.48 0.11
CA ASN A 823 12.73 11.62 0.64
C ASN A 823 12.75 11.55 2.19
N GLY A 824 11.69 10.99 2.80
CA GLY A 824 11.58 10.88 4.24
C GLY A 824 12.58 9.87 4.81
N GLN A 825 12.78 9.93 6.13
CA GLN A 825 13.77 9.10 6.84
C GLN A 825 13.65 7.60 6.54
N PHE A 826 12.42 7.08 6.38
CA PHE A 826 12.15 5.67 6.13
C PHE A 826 11.91 5.33 4.65
N ALA A 827 12.20 6.22 3.70
CA ALA A 827 11.89 5.99 2.29
C ALA A 827 12.62 4.75 1.72
N ASP A 828 13.92 4.62 1.99
CA ASP A 828 14.71 3.47 1.55
C ASP A 828 14.22 2.15 2.19
N GLU A 829 13.88 2.18 3.47
CA GLU A 829 13.32 1.02 4.18
C GLU A 829 11.93 0.65 3.64
N ALA A 830 11.04 1.62 3.43
CA ALA A 830 9.72 1.42 2.86
C ALA A 830 9.78 0.80 1.47
N HIS A 831 10.67 1.30 0.60
CA HIS A 831 10.94 0.69 -0.70
C HIS A 831 11.43 -0.75 -0.56
N PHE A 832 12.44 -1.00 0.27
CA PHE A 832 12.96 -2.35 0.46
C PHE A 832 11.87 -3.32 0.97
N LYS A 833 11.11 -2.94 2.00
CA LYS A 833 10.05 -3.75 2.61
C LYS A 833 8.86 -3.97 1.68
N ALA A 834 8.42 -2.95 0.95
CA ALA A 834 7.43 -3.12 -0.11
C ALA A 834 7.96 -4.08 -1.20
N GLY A 835 9.24 -3.95 -1.57
CA GLY A 835 9.92 -4.83 -2.51
C GLY A 835 9.89 -6.31 -2.09
N GLU A 836 10.19 -6.60 -0.82
CA GLU A 836 10.10 -7.96 -0.25
C GLU A 836 8.66 -8.50 -0.29
N LEU A 837 7.67 -7.68 0.06
CA LEU A 837 6.25 -8.07 0.02
C LEU A 837 5.80 -8.35 -1.41
N TYR A 838 6.19 -7.53 -2.38
CA TYR A 838 5.91 -7.76 -3.79
C TYR A 838 6.60 -9.03 -4.32
N PHE A 839 7.84 -9.28 -3.92
CA PHE A 839 8.58 -10.48 -4.28
C PHE A 839 7.85 -11.74 -3.79
N ASN A 840 7.48 -11.76 -2.51
CA ASN A 840 6.76 -12.88 -1.89
C ASN A 840 5.35 -13.08 -2.49
N SER A 841 4.76 -12.01 -3.03
CA SER A 841 3.46 -12.06 -3.73
C SER A 841 3.57 -12.45 -5.21
N GLY A 842 4.76 -12.83 -5.71
CA GLY A 842 5.02 -13.15 -7.12
C GLY A 842 4.99 -11.94 -8.07
N LYS A 843 4.93 -10.72 -7.53
CA LYS A 843 4.88 -9.45 -8.28
C LYS A 843 6.30 -8.93 -8.56
N TYR A 844 7.07 -9.72 -9.31
CA TYR A 844 8.50 -9.51 -9.54
C TYR A 844 8.88 -8.17 -10.16
N PHE A 845 8.03 -7.62 -11.04
CA PHE A 845 8.27 -6.28 -11.58
C PHE A 845 8.26 -5.20 -10.50
N LEU A 846 7.18 -5.13 -9.71
CA LEU A 846 7.05 -4.19 -8.58
C LEU A 846 8.17 -4.34 -7.57
N ALA A 847 8.57 -5.58 -7.29
CA ALA A 847 9.68 -5.86 -6.40
C ALA A 847 10.99 -5.25 -6.93
N LYS A 848 11.32 -5.46 -8.21
CA LYS A 848 12.51 -4.86 -8.84
C LYS A 848 12.52 -3.35 -8.78
N GLU A 849 11.40 -2.70 -9.12
CA GLU A 849 11.34 -1.23 -9.12
C GLU A 849 11.54 -0.66 -7.72
N ASN A 850 10.92 -1.27 -6.71
CA ASN A 850 11.14 -0.87 -5.33
C ASN A 850 12.59 -1.11 -4.87
N PHE A 851 13.20 -2.25 -5.22
CA PHE A 851 14.60 -2.48 -4.89
C PHE A 851 15.58 -1.53 -5.61
N LYS A 852 15.26 -1.09 -6.83
CA LYS A 852 16.05 -0.08 -7.55
C LYS A 852 15.90 1.33 -6.97
N ALA A 853 14.75 1.62 -6.37
CA ALA A 853 14.46 2.91 -5.77
C ALA A 853 15.20 3.15 -4.44
N VAL A 854 15.70 2.09 -3.79
CA VAL A 854 16.56 2.19 -2.60
C VAL A 854 17.83 2.97 -2.95
N SER A 855 18.08 4.05 -2.21
CA SER A 855 19.20 4.96 -2.43
C SER A 855 20.55 4.36 -2.00
N LYS A 856 21.66 4.99 -2.42
CA LYS A 856 23.02 4.59 -2.01
C LYS A 856 23.45 5.15 -0.65
N GLN A 857 22.57 5.89 0.05
CA GLN A 857 22.92 6.55 1.32
C GLN A 857 23.13 5.54 2.46
N ASP A 858 22.36 4.44 2.47
CA ASP A 858 22.63 3.26 3.29
C ASP A 858 23.27 2.15 2.43
N PRO A 859 24.61 1.97 2.46
CA PRO A 859 25.28 0.98 1.64
C PRO A 859 24.86 -0.46 1.94
N ARG A 860 24.44 -0.76 3.18
CA ARG A 860 24.03 -2.11 3.58
C ARG A 860 22.68 -2.45 2.97
N LEU A 861 21.69 -1.59 3.20
CA LEU A 861 20.34 -1.77 2.65
C LEU A 861 20.36 -1.74 1.12
N PHE A 862 21.11 -0.80 0.53
CA PHE A 862 21.33 -0.74 -0.92
C PHE A 862 21.90 -2.05 -1.48
N THR A 863 22.93 -2.60 -0.83
CA THR A 863 23.54 -3.85 -1.28
C THR A 863 22.56 -5.01 -1.19
N GLN A 864 21.73 -5.08 -0.15
CA GLN A 864 20.66 -6.08 -0.05
C GLN A 864 19.63 -5.92 -1.17
N ALA A 865 19.17 -4.70 -1.44
CA ALA A 865 18.21 -4.41 -2.51
C ALA A 865 18.75 -4.83 -3.88
N VAL A 866 20.00 -4.50 -4.18
CA VAL A 866 20.68 -4.90 -5.43
C VAL A 866 20.78 -6.43 -5.55
N ILE A 867 21.07 -7.14 -4.46
CA ILE A 867 21.09 -8.61 -4.46
C ILE A 867 19.69 -9.17 -4.77
N GLN A 868 18.64 -8.63 -4.14
CA GLN A 868 17.27 -9.09 -4.37
C GLN A 868 16.79 -8.80 -5.80
N ALA A 869 17.10 -7.62 -6.35
CA ALA A 869 16.84 -7.33 -7.75
C ALA A 869 17.60 -8.31 -8.68
N GLY A 870 18.88 -8.58 -8.40
CA GLY A 870 19.66 -9.58 -9.14
C GLY A 870 19.09 -11.00 -9.05
N ASN A 871 18.56 -11.39 -7.88
CA ASN A 871 17.86 -12.66 -7.68
C ASN A 871 16.61 -12.76 -8.56
N ILE A 872 15.84 -11.69 -8.66
CA ILE A 872 14.64 -11.66 -9.50
C ILE A 872 15.01 -11.80 -10.98
N TYR A 873 16.00 -11.03 -11.46
CA TYR A 873 16.47 -11.16 -12.84
C TYR A 873 17.00 -12.57 -13.16
N PHE A 874 17.64 -13.23 -12.19
CA PHE A 874 18.08 -14.61 -12.34
C PHE A 874 16.90 -15.59 -12.47
N LEU A 875 15.80 -15.36 -11.74
CA LEU A 875 14.58 -16.18 -11.82
C LEU A 875 13.81 -15.98 -13.14
N GLU A 876 13.89 -14.80 -13.74
CA GLU A 876 13.27 -14.48 -15.03
C GLU A 876 14.14 -14.85 -16.25
N ASP A 877 15.23 -15.61 -16.05
CA ASP A 877 16.22 -15.98 -17.07
C ASP A 877 16.95 -14.79 -17.74
N ASP A 878 16.82 -13.58 -17.19
CA ASP A 878 17.57 -12.40 -17.62
C ASP A 878 18.96 -12.36 -16.96
N TYR A 879 19.80 -13.31 -17.40
CA TYR A 879 21.14 -13.48 -16.87
C TYR A 879 22.06 -12.28 -17.11
N ALA A 880 21.78 -11.48 -18.14
CA ALA A 880 22.55 -10.28 -18.45
C ALA A 880 22.40 -9.23 -17.35
N ASN A 881 21.16 -8.89 -16.99
CA ASN A 881 20.89 -7.96 -15.89
C ASN A 881 21.28 -8.57 -14.54
N ALA A 882 20.97 -9.85 -14.29
CA ALA A 882 21.38 -10.52 -13.06
C ALA A 882 22.89 -10.41 -12.82
N ALA A 883 23.71 -10.65 -13.85
CA ALA A 883 25.16 -10.53 -13.75
C ALA A 883 25.62 -9.11 -13.37
N GLN A 884 25.02 -8.08 -13.96
CA GLN A 884 25.35 -6.69 -13.65
C GLN A 884 25.04 -6.34 -12.19
N PHE A 885 23.85 -6.71 -11.70
CA PHE A 885 23.44 -6.45 -10.32
C PHE A 885 24.32 -7.20 -9.31
N TYR A 886 24.64 -8.49 -9.54
CA TYR A 886 25.54 -9.21 -8.65
C TYR A 886 26.96 -8.63 -8.66
N GLN A 887 27.48 -8.22 -9.82
CA GLN A 887 28.79 -7.56 -9.90
C GLN A 887 28.81 -6.24 -9.12
N GLN A 888 27.73 -5.47 -9.18
CA GLN A 888 27.56 -4.25 -8.40
C GLN A 888 27.54 -4.53 -6.89
N ALA A 889 26.74 -5.51 -6.45
CA ALA A 889 26.65 -5.90 -5.05
C ALA A 889 28.01 -6.33 -4.48
N LEU A 890 28.78 -7.12 -5.23
CA LEU A 890 30.08 -7.67 -4.77
C LEU A 890 31.13 -6.62 -4.38
N LYS A 891 30.97 -5.36 -4.82
CA LYS A 891 31.87 -4.25 -4.47
C LYS A 891 31.75 -3.86 -2.99
N ASN A 892 30.56 -4.01 -2.40
CA ASN A 892 30.20 -3.45 -1.09
C ASN A 892 29.80 -4.52 -0.06
N ILE A 893 30.01 -5.81 -0.36
CA ILE A 893 29.75 -6.90 0.60
C ILE A 893 31.01 -7.15 1.44
N ASP A 894 30.87 -6.93 2.75
CA ASP A 894 31.88 -7.25 3.77
C ASP A 894 31.71 -8.66 4.36
N VAL A 895 30.49 -9.20 4.39
CA VAL A 895 30.18 -10.52 4.97
C VAL A 895 30.68 -11.64 4.04
N PRO A 896 31.66 -12.47 4.46
CA PRO A 896 32.30 -13.46 3.59
C PRO A 896 31.33 -14.47 2.96
N ASP A 897 30.41 -15.03 3.76
CA ASP A 897 29.47 -16.05 3.28
C ASP A 897 28.47 -15.49 2.26
N LEU A 898 27.97 -14.27 2.50
CA LEU A 898 27.10 -13.58 1.56
C LEU A 898 27.85 -13.26 0.26
N LYS A 899 29.10 -12.80 0.37
CA LYS A 899 29.97 -12.51 -0.79
C LYS A 899 30.19 -13.76 -1.64
N LEU A 900 30.35 -14.92 -1.00
CA LEU A 900 30.50 -16.21 -1.66
C LEU A 900 29.21 -16.59 -2.41
N LYS A 901 28.04 -16.52 -1.76
CA LYS A 901 26.74 -16.84 -2.39
C LYS A 901 26.44 -15.93 -3.59
N VAL A 902 26.67 -14.63 -3.46
CA VAL A 902 26.45 -13.67 -4.56
C VAL A 902 27.45 -13.90 -5.70
N ARG A 903 28.71 -14.21 -5.39
CA ARG A 903 29.72 -14.54 -6.41
C ARG A 903 29.38 -15.82 -7.17
N GLN A 904 28.82 -16.82 -6.50
CA GLN A 904 28.33 -18.04 -7.15
C GLN A 904 27.25 -17.71 -8.16
N LYS A 905 26.22 -16.94 -7.77
CA LYS A 905 25.16 -16.52 -8.70
C LYS A 905 25.69 -15.67 -9.85
N TYR A 906 26.65 -14.78 -9.61
CA TYR A 906 27.31 -14.01 -10.66
C TYR A 906 28.00 -14.91 -11.70
N ILE A 907 28.77 -15.91 -11.25
CA ILE A 907 29.43 -16.86 -12.15
C ILE A 907 28.41 -17.67 -12.96
N LEU A 908 27.35 -18.16 -12.31
CA LEU A 908 26.27 -18.89 -12.98
C LEU A 908 25.59 -18.04 -14.06
N SER A 909 25.27 -16.78 -13.76
CA SER A 909 24.71 -15.84 -14.73
C SER A 909 25.63 -15.67 -15.95
N LEU A 910 26.95 -15.56 -15.76
CA LEU A 910 27.90 -15.44 -16.88
C LEU A 910 27.95 -16.70 -17.74
N ILE A 911 27.88 -17.89 -17.13
CA ILE A 911 27.85 -19.16 -17.87
C ILE A 911 26.58 -19.24 -18.72
N ARG A 912 25.42 -18.95 -18.13
CA ARG A 912 24.11 -19.02 -18.82
C ARG A 912 23.96 -17.92 -19.89
N GLN A 913 24.59 -16.76 -19.71
CA GLN A 913 24.72 -15.74 -20.76
C GLN A 913 25.66 -16.16 -21.90
N GLY A 914 26.53 -17.16 -21.70
CA GLY A 914 27.53 -17.59 -22.68
C GLY A 914 28.86 -16.82 -22.62
N LYS A 915 29.10 -16.02 -21.58
CA LYS A 915 30.39 -15.32 -21.33
C LYS A 915 31.41 -16.25 -20.68
N ILE A 916 31.73 -17.35 -21.37
CA ILE A 916 32.51 -18.47 -20.82
C ILE A 916 33.92 -18.06 -20.38
N THR A 917 34.60 -17.19 -21.12
CA THR A 917 35.97 -16.77 -20.81
C THR A 917 36.04 -16.01 -19.47
N GLU A 918 35.09 -15.10 -19.25
CA GLU A 918 34.98 -14.35 -17.99
C GLU A 918 34.64 -15.29 -16.82
N ALA A 919 33.66 -16.18 -17.02
CA ALA A 919 33.26 -17.17 -16.03
C ALA A 919 34.43 -18.08 -15.63
N LEU A 920 35.21 -18.61 -16.59
CA LEU A 920 36.36 -19.48 -16.29
C LEU A 920 37.46 -18.77 -15.50
N ASN A 921 37.71 -17.49 -15.76
CA ASN A 921 38.67 -16.71 -14.98
C ASN A 921 38.18 -16.53 -13.54
N LEU A 922 36.90 -16.23 -13.35
CA LEU A 922 36.30 -16.09 -12.02
C LEU A 922 36.26 -17.43 -11.28
N ILE A 923 35.94 -18.54 -11.93
CA ILE A 923 35.98 -19.89 -11.33
C ILE A 923 37.39 -20.22 -10.83
N LYS A 924 38.45 -19.90 -11.60
CA LYS A 924 39.84 -20.09 -11.13
C LYS A 924 40.13 -19.28 -9.87
N THR A 925 39.67 -18.03 -9.80
CA THR A 925 39.83 -17.21 -8.59
C THR A 925 39.01 -17.73 -7.42
N TYR A 926 37.79 -18.20 -7.68
CA TYR A 926 36.89 -18.79 -6.70
C TYR A 926 37.51 -20.08 -6.10
N GLU A 927 38.02 -20.96 -6.95
CA GLU A 927 38.70 -22.21 -6.56
C GLU A 927 39.95 -21.96 -5.71
N LYS A 928 40.73 -20.90 -6.01
CA LYS A 928 41.92 -20.52 -5.22
C LYS A 928 41.55 -19.98 -3.85
N GLN A 929 40.52 -19.13 -3.77
CA GLN A 929 40.13 -18.44 -2.55
C GLN A 929 39.28 -19.31 -1.62
N PHE A 930 38.52 -20.27 -2.18
CA PHE A 930 37.48 -21.00 -1.44
C PHE A 930 37.53 -22.50 -1.75
N LYS A 931 38.64 -23.16 -1.41
CA LYS A 931 38.84 -24.62 -1.61
C LYS A 931 37.81 -25.50 -0.88
N ALA A 932 37.05 -24.94 0.07
CA ALA A 932 36.13 -25.64 0.96
C ALA A 932 34.69 -25.80 0.42
N ASN A 933 34.36 -25.34 -0.80
CA ASN A 933 33.02 -25.51 -1.39
C ASN A 933 33.06 -26.32 -2.71
N PRO A 934 33.18 -27.65 -2.63
CA PRO A 934 33.24 -28.52 -3.80
C PRO A 934 31.93 -28.52 -4.62
N ASP A 935 30.78 -28.30 -3.99
CA ASP A 935 29.48 -28.31 -4.66
C ASP A 935 29.29 -27.12 -5.59
N ALA A 936 29.61 -25.91 -5.16
CA ALA A 936 29.53 -24.73 -6.03
C ALA A 936 30.45 -24.89 -7.26
N LEU A 937 31.65 -25.46 -7.06
CA LEU A 937 32.57 -25.75 -8.16
C LEU A 937 32.01 -26.81 -9.10
N ALA A 938 31.44 -27.90 -8.56
CA ALA A 938 30.79 -28.94 -9.36
C ALA A 938 29.64 -28.35 -10.20
N GLN A 939 28.77 -27.54 -9.59
CA GLN A 939 27.67 -26.84 -10.26
C GLN A 939 28.17 -26.00 -11.44
N PHE A 940 29.22 -25.20 -11.28
CA PHE A 940 29.78 -24.40 -12.38
C PHE A 940 30.21 -25.28 -13.57
N TYR A 941 30.82 -26.43 -13.30
CA TYR A 941 31.26 -27.34 -14.36
C TYR A 941 30.10 -28.11 -15.00
N ILE A 942 29.03 -28.42 -14.25
CA ILE A 942 27.78 -28.93 -14.83
C ILE A 942 27.19 -27.92 -15.81
N GLU A 943 27.05 -26.66 -15.37
CA GLU A 943 26.50 -25.59 -16.19
C GLU A 943 27.34 -25.32 -17.44
N LEU A 944 28.67 -25.35 -17.34
CA LEU A 944 29.57 -25.28 -18.49
C LEU A 944 29.39 -26.48 -19.43
N GLY A 945 29.23 -27.68 -18.88
CA GLY A 945 28.95 -28.89 -19.65
C GLY A 945 27.63 -28.77 -20.41
N ASN A 946 26.57 -28.31 -19.75
CA ASN A 946 25.25 -28.08 -20.34
C ASN A 946 25.27 -27.00 -21.40
N TYR A 947 25.95 -25.87 -21.17
CA TYR A 947 26.16 -24.84 -22.17
C TYR A 947 26.79 -25.41 -23.45
N HIS A 948 27.89 -26.16 -23.33
CA HIS A 948 28.54 -26.77 -24.49
C HIS A 948 27.71 -27.86 -25.16
N ARG A 949 26.90 -28.61 -24.40
CA ARG A 949 25.95 -29.60 -24.92
C ARG A 949 24.89 -28.93 -25.80
N LEU A 950 24.31 -27.81 -25.36
CA LEU A 950 23.33 -27.04 -26.13
C LEU A 950 23.93 -26.47 -27.42
N GLN A 951 25.19 -26.03 -27.36
CA GLN A 951 25.97 -25.61 -28.54
C GLN A 951 26.45 -26.79 -29.43
N LYS A 952 26.04 -28.04 -29.13
CA LYS A 952 26.44 -29.27 -29.82
C LYS A 952 27.95 -29.57 -29.78
N ASN A 953 28.70 -28.92 -28.89
CA ASN A 953 30.11 -29.21 -28.65
C ASN A 953 30.27 -30.34 -27.63
N PHE A 954 29.89 -31.54 -28.06
CA PHE A 954 29.79 -32.72 -27.20
C PHE A 954 31.14 -33.13 -26.58
N SER A 955 32.26 -32.89 -27.26
CA SER A 955 33.60 -33.22 -26.76
C SER A 955 33.98 -32.37 -25.53
N LYS A 956 33.75 -31.05 -25.58
CA LYS A 956 34.00 -30.18 -24.41
C LYS A 956 33.03 -30.47 -23.26
N ALA A 957 31.75 -30.70 -23.58
CA ALA A 957 30.75 -31.04 -22.58
C ALA A 957 31.12 -32.34 -21.83
N GLU A 958 31.55 -33.37 -22.57
CA GLU A 958 32.05 -34.63 -22.01
C GLU A 958 33.24 -34.40 -21.05
N GLN A 959 34.20 -33.53 -21.40
CA GLN A 959 35.34 -33.20 -20.55
C GLN A 959 34.90 -32.59 -19.22
N TYR A 960 33.92 -31.68 -19.23
CA TYR A 960 33.42 -31.04 -18.01
C TYR A 960 32.67 -32.01 -17.10
N PHE A 961 31.78 -32.83 -17.65
CA PHE A 961 31.07 -33.85 -16.85
C PHE A 961 32.02 -34.91 -16.28
N LYS A 962 33.01 -35.37 -17.06
CA LYS A 962 34.07 -36.26 -16.55
C LYS A 962 34.90 -35.60 -15.44
N ARG A 963 35.14 -34.29 -15.52
CA ARG A 963 35.84 -33.54 -14.48
C ARG A 963 35.05 -33.54 -13.18
N VAL A 964 33.73 -33.31 -13.22
CA VAL A 964 32.86 -33.35 -12.03
C VAL A 964 32.92 -34.73 -11.39
N LYS A 965 32.62 -35.78 -12.17
CA LYS A 965 32.69 -37.18 -11.72
C LYS A 965 34.04 -37.57 -11.11
N LYS A 966 35.16 -37.08 -11.64
CA LYS A 966 36.50 -37.46 -11.16
C LYS A 966 36.94 -36.66 -9.93
N LYS A 967 36.70 -35.35 -9.91
CA LYS A 967 37.29 -34.42 -8.94
C LYS A 967 36.36 -34.10 -7.77
N TYR A 968 35.04 -34.10 -7.98
CA TYR A 968 34.04 -33.69 -6.98
C TYR A 968 33.13 -34.86 -6.61
N LYS A 969 33.71 -36.03 -6.32
CA LYS A 969 33.00 -37.32 -6.16
C LYS A 969 31.90 -37.35 -5.09
N ASN A 970 31.96 -36.45 -4.11
CA ASN A 970 31.01 -36.38 -3.00
C ASN A 970 30.05 -35.19 -3.14
N SER A 971 30.00 -34.60 -4.33
CA SER A 971 29.13 -33.45 -4.58
C SER A 971 27.71 -33.87 -4.92
N ASP A 972 26.74 -33.04 -4.57
CA ASP A 972 25.32 -33.19 -4.92
C ASP A 972 25.07 -33.13 -6.44
N TYR A 973 26.08 -32.78 -7.24
CA TYR A 973 25.98 -32.65 -8.71
C TYR A 973 26.65 -33.79 -9.49
N VAL A 974 27.09 -34.86 -8.82
CA VAL A 974 27.80 -35.97 -9.47
C VAL A 974 26.85 -36.84 -10.30
N ASP A 975 25.64 -37.04 -9.80
CA ASP A 975 24.55 -37.71 -10.49
C ASP A 975 24.13 -36.93 -11.75
N ASP A 976 23.98 -35.60 -11.67
CA ASP A 976 23.79 -34.72 -12.83
C ASP A 976 24.89 -34.95 -13.88
N ALA A 977 26.15 -34.98 -13.45
CA ALA A 977 27.28 -35.22 -14.34
C ALA A 977 27.18 -36.57 -15.05
N GLU A 978 26.83 -37.63 -14.33
CA GLU A 978 26.73 -38.98 -14.89
C GLU A 978 25.52 -39.13 -15.82
N TYR A 979 24.39 -38.50 -15.51
CA TYR A 979 23.24 -38.47 -16.38
C TYR A 979 23.55 -37.75 -17.70
N PHE A 980 24.05 -36.51 -17.64
CA PHE A 980 24.37 -35.74 -18.85
C PHE A 980 25.51 -36.37 -19.65
N LEU A 981 26.47 -37.04 -19.00
CA LEU A 981 27.48 -37.83 -19.68
C LEU A 981 26.85 -39.01 -20.44
N GLY A 982 25.89 -39.72 -19.83
CA GLY A 982 25.11 -40.77 -20.51
C GLY A 982 24.41 -40.25 -21.76
N ILE A 983 23.72 -39.11 -21.66
CA ILE A 983 23.06 -38.44 -22.80
C ILE A 983 24.06 -38.10 -23.92
N ILE A 984 25.21 -37.53 -23.58
CA ILE A 984 26.23 -37.19 -24.57
C ILE A 984 26.78 -38.42 -25.27
N LEU A 985 27.06 -39.50 -24.54
CA LEU A 985 27.55 -40.73 -25.14
C LEU A 985 26.55 -41.32 -26.15
N ILE A 986 25.24 -41.22 -25.89
CA ILE A 986 24.19 -41.59 -26.86
C ILE A 986 24.31 -40.73 -28.12
N THR A 987 24.41 -39.40 -27.98
CA THR A 987 24.54 -38.50 -29.14
C THR A 987 25.80 -38.73 -29.96
N GLN A 988 26.86 -39.25 -29.34
CA GLN A 988 28.11 -39.65 -30.00
C GLN A 988 28.08 -41.09 -30.57
N ASN A 989 26.91 -41.76 -30.59
CA ASN A 989 26.75 -43.17 -30.97
C ASN A 989 27.52 -44.19 -30.12
N LYS A 990 27.96 -43.83 -28.92
CA LYS A 990 28.61 -44.74 -27.95
C LYS A 990 27.58 -45.44 -27.06
N HIS A 991 26.63 -46.13 -27.70
CA HIS A 991 25.45 -46.70 -27.03
C HIS A 991 25.78 -47.71 -25.93
N LYS A 992 26.85 -48.51 -26.08
CA LYS A 992 27.27 -49.49 -25.06
C LYS A 992 27.74 -48.83 -23.76
N GLU A 993 28.52 -47.77 -23.86
CA GLU A 993 29.01 -47.01 -22.71
C GLU A 993 27.88 -46.24 -22.03
N ALA A 994 26.99 -45.63 -22.83
CA ALA A 994 25.81 -44.94 -22.32
C ALA A 994 24.87 -45.88 -21.56
N LEU A 995 24.57 -47.06 -22.13
CA LEU A 995 23.72 -48.06 -21.49
C LEU A 995 24.31 -48.51 -20.15
N LYS A 996 25.62 -48.73 -20.08
CA LYS A 996 26.28 -49.10 -18.82
C LYS A 996 26.06 -48.02 -17.74
N ILE A 997 26.33 -46.75 -18.06
CA ILE A 997 26.16 -45.65 -17.10
C ILE A 997 24.70 -45.49 -16.66
N LEU A 998 23.76 -45.52 -17.60
CA LEU A 998 22.34 -45.29 -17.30
C LEU A 998 21.68 -46.47 -16.58
N THR A 999 22.13 -47.71 -16.81
CA THR A 999 21.58 -48.89 -16.12
C THR A 999 22.10 -49.04 -14.70
N GLU A 1000 23.36 -48.69 -14.43
CA GLU A 1000 23.94 -48.65 -13.08
C GLU A 1000 23.43 -47.45 -12.26
N PHE A 1001 22.89 -46.40 -12.92
CA PHE A 1001 22.50 -45.15 -12.28
C PHE A 1001 21.50 -45.30 -11.13
N PRO A 1002 20.36 -46.03 -11.27
CA PRO A 1002 19.36 -46.09 -10.21
C PRO A 1002 19.82 -46.86 -8.97
N GLU A 1003 20.75 -47.81 -9.14
CA GLU A 1003 21.37 -48.52 -8.02
C GLU A 1003 22.36 -47.62 -7.27
N LYS A 1004 23.03 -46.74 -8.01
CA LYS A 1004 24.05 -45.83 -7.46
C LYS A 1004 23.47 -44.56 -6.84
N TYR A 1005 22.38 -44.04 -7.41
CA TYR A 1005 21.69 -42.82 -6.95
C TYR A 1005 20.18 -43.04 -6.86
N PRO A 1006 19.71 -43.81 -5.87
CA PRO A 1006 18.29 -44.15 -5.73
C PRO A 1006 17.38 -42.95 -5.40
N GLU A 1007 17.95 -41.84 -4.91
CA GLU A 1007 17.24 -40.61 -4.54
C GLU A 1007 17.50 -39.44 -5.51
N SER A 1008 18.09 -39.69 -6.68
CA SER A 1008 18.45 -38.62 -7.61
C SER A 1008 17.24 -38.03 -8.35
N ASP A 1009 17.20 -36.70 -8.45
CA ASP A 1009 16.22 -35.96 -9.25
C ASP A 1009 16.30 -36.28 -10.76
N GLN A 1010 17.40 -36.88 -11.22
CA GLN A 1010 17.59 -37.27 -12.62
C GLN A 1010 16.98 -38.63 -12.97
N LEU A 1011 16.45 -39.38 -12.00
CA LEU A 1011 15.86 -40.72 -12.23
C LEU A 1011 14.78 -40.74 -13.32
N PRO A 1012 13.82 -39.79 -13.36
CA PRO A 1012 12.86 -39.71 -14.47
C PRO A 1012 13.54 -39.57 -15.83
N GLY A 1013 14.55 -38.70 -15.91
CA GLY A 1013 15.33 -38.47 -17.13
C GLY A 1013 16.10 -39.71 -17.57
N VAL A 1014 16.72 -40.43 -16.63
CA VAL A 1014 17.45 -41.70 -16.87
C VAL A 1014 16.51 -42.76 -17.42
N TYR A 1015 15.40 -43.03 -16.73
CA TYR A 1015 14.44 -44.04 -17.16
C TYR A 1015 13.77 -43.68 -18.49
N ASN A 1016 13.45 -42.42 -18.74
CA ASN A 1016 12.93 -41.96 -20.03
C ASN A 1016 13.94 -42.20 -21.16
N THR A 1017 15.23 -41.96 -20.88
CA THR A 1017 16.32 -42.19 -21.83
C THR A 1017 16.49 -43.68 -22.13
N LEU A 1018 16.52 -44.53 -21.11
CA LEU A 1018 16.55 -45.98 -21.26
C LEU A 1018 15.35 -46.50 -22.06
N GLY A 1019 14.15 -46.01 -21.73
CA GLY A 1019 12.92 -46.34 -22.46
C GLY A 1019 13.01 -45.97 -23.93
N THR A 1020 13.57 -44.79 -24.24
CA THR A 1020 13.79 -44.34 -25.62
C THR A 1020 14.82 -45.22 -26.36
N ILE A 1021 15.90 -45.65 -25.69
CA ILE A 1021 16.89 -46.58 -26.27
C ILE A 1021 16.24 -47.92 -26.59
N TYR A 1022 15.47 -48.48 -25.64
CA TYR A 1022 14.77 -49.76 -25.84
C TYR A 1022 13.70 -49.66 -26.93
N PHE A 1023 12.96 -48.55 -26.99
CA PHE A 1023 11.97 -48.30 -28.03
C PHE A 1023 12.60 -48.27 -29.43
N ARG A 1024 13.74 -47.56 -29.58
CA ARG A 1024 14.50 -47.55 -30.85
C ARG A 1024 15.12 -48.88 -31.22
N SER A 1025 15.34 -49.75 -30.22
CA SER A 1025 15.84 -51.12 -30.41
C SER A 1025 14.70 -52.14 -30.59
N GLU A 1026 13.47 -51.67 -30.79
CA GLU A 1026 12.25 -52.49 -30.96
C GLU A 1026 11.94 -53.42 -29.77
N LYS A 1027 12.51 -53.15 -28.59
CA LYS A 1027 12.26 -53.88 -27.34
C LYS A 1027 11.13 -53.20 -26.57
N TYR A 1028 9.91 -53.29 -27.08
CA TYR A 1028 8.77 -52.50 -26.59
C TYR A 1028 8.40 -52.79 -25.13
N ASP A 1029 8.47 -54.03 -24.66
CA ASP A 1029 8.16 -54.37 -23.26
C ASP A 1029 9.11 -53.68 -22.27
N ASN A 1030 10.42 -53.70 -22.59
CA ASN A 1030 11.43 -52.99 -21.80
C ASN A 1030 11.22 -51.48 -21.86
N ALA A 1031 10.82 -50.94 -23.02
CA ALA A 1031 10.53 -49.52 -23.16
C ALA A 1031 9.34 -49.10 -22.29
N ILE A 1032 8.24 -49.85 -22.31
CA ILE A 1032 7.05 -49.62 -21.46
C ILE A 1032 7.45 -49.67 -19.98
N ALA A 1033 8.22 -50.69 -19.57
CA ALA A 1033 8.66 -50.82 -18.19
C ALA A 1033 9.47 -49.60 -17.73
N MET A 1034 10.41 -49.11 -18.55
CA MET A 1034 11.22 -47.94 -18.22
C MET A 1034 10.40 -46.64 -18.21
N PHE A 1035 9.51 -46.41 -19.18
CA PHE A 1035 8.65 -45.21 -19.16
C PHE A 1035 7.69 -45.19 -17.97
N LYS A 1036 7.16 -46.35 -17.55
CA LYS A 1036 6.38 -46.44 -16.31
C LYS A 1036 7.20 -46.08 -15.08
N LYS A 1037 8.43 -46.59 -14.97
CA LYS A 1037 9.35 -46.19 -13.89
C LYS A 1037 9.65 -44.69 -13.94
N ALA A 1038 9.88 -44.13 -15.13
CA ALA A 1038 10.11 -42.70 -15.29
C ALA A 1038 8.93 -41.85 -14.76
N LEU A 1039 7.68 -42.24 -15.03
CA LEU A 1039 6.50 -41.57 -14.48
C LEU A 1039 6.34 -41.76 -12.98
N ALA A 1040 6.64 -42.96 -12.45
CA ALA A 1040 6.52 -43.22 -11.02
C ALA A 1040 7.45 -42.33 -10.18
N HIS A 1041 8.62 -41.98 -10.72
CA HIS A 1041 9.58 -41.07 -10.09
C HIS A 1041 9.38 -39.59 -10.47
N CYS A 1042 8.41 -39.26 -11.33
CA CYS A 1042 8.15 -37.90 -11.80
C CYS A 1042 6.83 -37.38 -11.22
N GLN A 1043 6.91 -36.62 -10.13
CA GLN A 1043 5.78 -35.85 -9.61
C GLN A 1043 5.96 -34.38 -10.02
N ASN A 1044 5.14 -33.88 -10.95
CA ASN A 1044 5.20 -32.50 -11.45
C ASN A 1044 6.58 -32.10 -12.01
N CYS A 1045 7.30 -33.05 -12.63
CA CYS A 1045 8.62 -32.78 -13.19
C CYS A 1045 8.51 -32.28 -14.64
N GLU A 1046 9.46 -31.47 -15.12
CA GLU A 1046 9.42 -30.84 -16.46
C GLU A 1046 9.30 -31.85 -17.62
N LEU A 1047 9.76 -33.08 -17.39
CA LEU A 1047 9.75 -34.16 -18.38
C LEU A 1047 8.42 -34.95 -18.41
N GLU A 1048 7.49 -34.71 -17.49
CA GLU A 1048 6.28 -35.52 -17.32
C GLU A 1048 5.49 -35.64 -18.63
N ASN A 1049 5.29 -34.51 -19.32
CA ASN A 1049 4.59 -34.47 -20.61
C ASN A 1049 5.28 -35.35 -21.67
N ASN A 1050 6.60 -35.26 -21.79
CA ASN A 1050 7.40 -36.01 -22.76
C ASN A 1050 7.37 -37.51 -22.45
N ILE A 1051 7.45 -37.89 -21.17
CA ILE A 1051 7.40 -39.28 -20.74
C ILE A 1051 6.02 -39.88 -21.02
N MET A 1052 4.94 -39.15 -20.69
CA MET A 1052 3.57 -39.57 -20.99
C MET A 1052 3.38 -39.71 -22.51
N SER A 1053 3.83 -38.74 -23.31
CA SER A 1053 3.76 -38.80 -24.77
C SER A 1053 4.50 -40.00 -25.35
N ASN A 1054 5.70 -40.31 -24.84
CA ASN A 1054 6.45 -41.50 -25.23
C ASN A 1054 5.69 -42.79 -24.88
N LEU A 1055 5.15 -42.90 -23.68
CA LEU A 1055 4.41 -44.07 -23.23
C LEU A 1055 3.11 -44.28 -24.04
N ILE A 1056 2.34 -43.21 -24.29
CA ILE A 1056 1.14 -43.23 -25.13
C ILE A 1056 1.49 -43.73 -26.55
N LYS A 1057 2.62 -43.27 -27.10
CA LYS A 1057 3.10 -43.69 -28.41
C LYS A 1057 3.43 -45.19 -28.42
N VAL A 1058 4.14 -45.71 -27.41
CA VAL A 1058 4.46 -47.14 -27.36
C VAL A 1058 3.21 -47.98 -27.19
N TYR A 1059 2.24 -47.58 -26.34
CA TYR A 1059 0.97 -48.28 -26.20
C TYR A 1059 0.16 -48.33 -27.49
N SER A 1060 0.11 -47.21 -28.22
CA SER A 1060 -0.60 -47.13 -29.49
C SER A 1060 0.02 -48.03 -30.57
N LEU A 1061 1.35 -48.16 -30.57
CA LEU A 1061 2.08 -49.00 -31.53
C LEU A 1061 1.98 -50.50 -31.21
N THR A 1062 1.90 -50.86 -29.94
CA THR A 1062 1.82 -52.25 -29.46
C THR A 1062 0.40 -52.79 -29.35
N GLY A 1063 -0.61 -51.94 -29.59
CA GLY A 1063 -2.02 -52.32 -29.59
C GLY A 1063 -2.70 -52.30 -28.22
N PHE A 1064 -2.07 -51.77 -27.17
CA PHE A 1064 -2.68 -51.58 -25.85
C PHE A 1064 -3.60 -50.35 -25.82
N TRP A 1065 -4.68 -50.39 -26.60
CA TRP A 1065 -5.56 -49.25 -26.86
C TRP A 1065 -6.28 -48.71 -25.60
N ASP A 1066 -6.69 -49.58 -24.68
CA ASP A 1066 -7.28 -49.15 -23.39
C ASP A 1066 -6.30 -48.30 -22.57
N ALA A 1067 -5.04 -48.74 -22.47
CA ALA A 1067 -4.00 -48.03 -21.75
C ALA A 1067 -3.59 -46.73 -22.46
N ALA A 1068 -3.51 -46.75 -23.80
CA ALA A 1068 -3.22 -45.56 -24.60
C ALA A 1068 -4.31 -44.49 -24.40
N GLN A 1069 -5.58 -44.89 -24.40
CA GLN A 1069 -6.72 -43.99 -24.22
C GLN A 1069 -6.73 -43.36 -22.83
N ALA A 1070 -6.62 -44.19 -21.78
CA ALA A 1070 -6.62 -43.71 -20.40
C ALA A 1070 -5.46 -42.73 -20.16
N MET A 1071 -4.27 -43.04 -20.67
CA MET A 1071 -3.11 -42.19 -20.51
C MET A 1071 -3.20 -40.88 -21.31
N ALA A 1072 -3.76 -40.92 -22.53
CA ALA A 1072 -4.00 -39.71 -23.33
C ALA A 1072 -5.05 -38.77 -22.71
N ARG A 1073 -6.08 -39.31 -22.02
CA ARG A 1073 -7.05 -38.48 -21.28
C ARG A 1073 -6.40 -37.76 -20.11
N ASN A 1074 -5.64 -38.49 -19.29
CA ASN A 1074 -4.90 -37.93 -18.17
C ASN A 1074 -3.90 -36.86 -18.65
N TYR A 1075 -3.22 -37.09 -19.79
CA TYR A 1075 -2.34 -36.10 -20.40
C TYR A 1075 -3.06 -34.79 -20.71
N LEU A 1076 -4.24 -34.86 -21.34
CA LEU A 1076 -5.01 -33.67 -21.73
C LEU A 1076 -5.57 -32.91 -20.52
N GLU A 1077 -5.89 -33.62 -19.43
CA GLU A 1077 -6.31 -33.01 -18.18
C GLU A 1077 -5.16 -32.27 -17.50
N LYS A 1078 -3.97 -32.87 -17.47
CA LYS A 1078 -2.77 -32.27 -16.87
C LYS A 1078 -2.13 -31.16 -17.70
N PHE A 1079 -2.17 -31.28 -19.03
CA PHE A 1079 -1.48 -30.36 -19.95
C PHE A 1079 -2.46 -29.78 -21.00
N PRO A 1080 -3.43 -28.95 -20.59
CA PRO A 1080 -4.46 -28.42 -21.49
C PRO A 1080 -3.89 -27.50 -22.59
N GLU A 1081 -2.74 -26.86 -22.31
CA GLU A 1081 -2.07 -25.91 -23.21
C GLU A 1081 -0.93 -26.54 -24.03
N ALA A 1082 -0.77 -27.88 -24.03
CA ALA A 1082 0.30 -28.53 -24.81
C ALA A 1082 0.08 -28.43 -26.32
N ASP A 1083 1.14 -28.15 -27.07
CA ASP A 1083 1.11 -28.02 -28.54
C ASP A 1083 0.68 -29.31 -29.26
N ASP A 1084 0.96 -30.48 -28.68
CA ASP A 1084 0.64 -31.80 -29.24
C ASP A 1084 -0.68 -32.38 -28.71
N ARG A 1085 -1.55 -31.55 -28.09
CA ARG A 1085 -2.86 -31.95 -27.55
C ARG A 1085 -3.75 -32.61 -28.60
N LEU A 1086 -3.76 -32.08 -29.82
CA LEU A 1086 -4.60 -32.60 -30.88
C LEU A 1086 -4.17 -34.02 -31.29
N ASP A 1087 -2.87 -34.30 -31.25
CA ASP A 1087 -2.33 -35.64 -31.51
C ASP A 1087 -2.84 -36.65 -30.46
N LYS A 1088 -2.93 -36.23 -29.18
CA LYS A 1088 -3.50 -37.09 -28.12
C LYS A 1088 -5.00 -37.30 -28.27
N LYS A 1089 -5.74 -36.27 -28.69
CA LYS A 1089 -7.16 -36.41 -29.03
C LYS A 1089 -7.36 -37.39 -30.19
N ILE A 1090 -6.53 -37.33 -31.24
CA ILE A 1090 -6.57 -38.30 -32.35
C ILE A 1090 -6.27 -39.73 -31.84
N ILE A 1091 -5.32 -39.90 -30.92
CA ILE A 1091 -5.05 -41.22 -30.32
C ILE A 1091 -6.25 -41.76 -29.53
N ILE A 1092 -6.98 -40.92 -28.80
CA ILE A 1092 -8.22 -41.33 -28.11
C ILE A 1092 -9.28 -41.80 -29.12
N ALA A 1093 -9.44 -41.09 -30.24
CA ALA A 1093 -10.35 -41.50 -31.31
C ALA A 1093 -9.95 -42.85 -31.92
N ARG A 1094 -8.66 -43.04 -32.21
CA ARG A 1094 -8.14 -44.31 -32.73
C ARG A 1094 -8.32 -45.44 -31.72
N ALA A 1095 -8.18 -45.18 -30.43
CA ALA A 1095 -8.48 -46.16 -29.39
C ALA A 1095 -9.96 -46.55 -29.42
N TYR A 1096 -10.90 -45.60 -29.54
CA TYR A 1096 -12.32 -45.92 -29.71
C TYR A 1096 -12.60 -46.81 -30.92
N ILE A 1097 -11.96 -46.54 -32.07
CA ILE A 1097 -12.09 -47.37 -33.28
C ILE A 1097 -11.61 -48.80 -33.01
N ASN A 1098 -10.45 -48.97 -32.37
CA ASN A 1098 -9.86 -50.28 -32.12
C ASN A 1098 -10.53 -51.05 -30.96
N LEU A 1099 -11.25 -50.35 -30.08
CA LEU A 1099 -12.10 -50.93 -29.03
C LEU A 1099 -13.56 -51.17 -29.51
N ASN A 1100 -13.82 -51.06 -30.81
CA ASN A 1100 -15.12 -51.23 -31.46
C ASN A 1100 -16.22 -50.25 -30.99
N GLN A 1101 -15.83 -49.08 -30.47
CA GLN A 1101 -16.75 -48.01 -30.06
C GLN A 1101 -16.90 -46.96 -31.16
N PHE A 1102 -17.42 -47.37 -32.31
CA PHE A 1102 -17.37 -46.57 -33.55
C PHE A 1102 -18.14 -45.25 -33.48
N GLN A 1103 -19.34 -45.23 -32.90
CA GLN A 1103 -20.13 -44.00 -32.78
C GLN A 1103 -19.43 -42.96 -31.89
N ASN A 1104 -18.88 -43.41 -30.76
CA ASN A 1104 -18.09 -42.56 -29.87
C ASN A 1104 -16.86 -41.98 -30.58
N ALA A 1105 -16.22 -42.76 -31.46
CA ALA A 1105 -15.10 -42.28 -32.28
C ALA A 1105 -15.54 -41.16 -33.24
N VAL A 1106 -16.66 -41.34 -33.96
CA VAL A 1106 -17.19 -40.37 -34.92
C VAL A 1106 -17.57 -39.07 -34.23
N ASP A 1107 -18.33 -39.13 -33.14
CA ASP A 1107 -18.78 -37.94 -32.42
C ASP A 1107 -17.61 -37.16 -31.83
N TYR A 1108 -16.64 -37.89 -31.26
CA TYR A 1108 -15.44 -37.30 -30.71
C TYR A 1108 -14.56 -36.65 -31.80
N LEU A 1109 -14.32 -37.34 -32.93
CA LEU A 1109 -13.55 -36.80 -34.06
C LEU A 1109 -14.19 -35.54 -34.66
N ARG A 1110 -15.52 -35.53 -34.80
CA ARG A 1110 -16.27 -34.35 -35.28
C ARG A 1110 -16.10 -33.16 -34.33
N SER A 1111 -16.11 -33.41 -33.02
CA SER A 1111 -15.95 -32.34 -32.03
C SER A 1111 -14.57 -31.69 -32.08
N ILE A 1112 -13.51 -32.46 -32.34
CA ILE A 1112 -12.13 -31.95 -32.35
C ILE A 1112 -11.70 -31.39 -33.71
N LYS A 1113 -12.51 -31.59 -34.76
CA LYS A 1113 -12.22 -31.14 -36.12
C LYS A 1113 -12.07 -29.63 -36.24
N ALA A 1114 -12.81 -28.85 -35.43
CA ALA A 1114 -12.71 -27.39 -35.40
C ALA A 1114 -11.35 -26.88 -34.88
N GLU A 1115 -10.62 -27.72 -34.14
CA GLU A 1115 -9.28 -27.39 -33.62
C GLU A 1115 -8.16 -27.79 -34.59
N ALA A 1116 -8.49 -28.42 -35.72
CA ALA A 1116 -7.52 -28.99 -36.63
C ALA A 1116 -6.79 -27.93 -37.48
N ASP A 1117 -5.47 -28.05 -37.55
CA ASP A 1117 -4.67 -27.33 -38.55
C ASP A 1117 -4.77 -28.01 -39.92
N ALA A 1118 -4.19 -27.36 -40.93
CA ALA A 1118 -4.20 -27.87 -42.30
C ALA A 1118 -3.50 -29.23 -42.47
N GLU A 1119 -2.60 -29.62 -41.55
CA GLU A 1119 -1.86 -30.88 -41.63
C GLU A 1119 -2.66 -32.04 -41.03
N ARG A 1120 -3.44 -31.79 -39.97
CA ARG A 1120 -4.20 -32.78 -39.19
C ARG A 1120 -5.68 -32.90 -39.59
N GLU A 1121 -6.25 -31.90 -40.26
CA GLU A 1121 -7.63 -31.94 -40.75
C GLU A 1121 -7.92 -33.17 -41.64
N PRO A 1122 -7.13 -33.47 -42.70
CA PRO A 1122 -7.35 -34.66 -43.52
C PRO A 1122 -7.16 -35.97 -42.75
N GLU A 1123 -6.31 -36.01 -41.71
CA GLU A 1123 -6.14 -37.17 -40.82
C GLU A 1123 -7.40 -37.44 -39.98
N ILE A 1124 -7.93 -36.40 -39.31
CA ILE A 1124 -9.17 -36.52 -38.52
C ILE A 1124 -10.33 -36.97 -39.41
N GLN A 1125 -10.46 -36.33 -40.58
CA GLN A 1125 -11.46 -36.66 -41.57
C GLN A 1125 -11.35 -38.11 -42.05
N PHE A 1126 -10.12 -38.62 -42.20
CA PHE A 1126 -9.86 -40.01 -42.56
C PHE A 1126 -10.34 -40.96 -41.47
N TYR A 1127 -10.02 -40.70 -40.20
CA TYR A 1127 -10.46 -41.57 -39.10
C TYR A 1127 -11.98 -41.55 -38.89
N ILE A 1128 -12.69 -40.47 -39.25
CA ILE A 1128 -14.17 -40.47 -39.25
C ILE A 1128 -14.67 -41.48 -40.29
N GLY A 1129 -14.14 -41.42 -41.51
CA GLY A 1129 -14.47 -42.40 -42.55
C GLY A 1129 -14.12 -43.83 -42.15
N GLU A 1130 -12.95 -44.05 -41.51
CA GLU A 1130 -12.53 -45.37 -41.04
C GLU A 1130 -13.47 -45.90 -39.96
N ALA A 1131 -13.89 -45.07 -39.01
CA ALA A 1131 -14.83 -45.45 -37.96
C ALA A 1131 -16.18 -45.90 -38.55
N LEU A 1132 -16.73 -45.13 -39.50
CA LEU A 1132 -17.99 -45.45 -40.20
C LEU A 1132 -17.87 -46.72 -41.04
N LEU A 1133 -16.75 -46.91 -41.74
CA LEU A 1133 -16.45 -48.13 -42.49
C LEU A 1133 -16.46 -49.35 -41.58
N ARG A 1134 -15.76 -49.29 -40.42
CA ARG A 1134 -15.73 -50.40 -39.45
C ARG A 1134 -17.07 -50.62 -38.75
N ALA A 1135 -17.90 -49.59 -38.64
CA ALA A 1135 -19.30 -49.69 -38.18
C ALA A 1135 -20.24 -50.32 -39.23
N GLY A 1136 -19.80 -50.49 -40.48
CA GLY A 1136 -20.61 -51.00 -41.58
C GLY A 1136 -21.48 -49.95 -42.29
N GLN A 1137 -21.31 -48.66 -41.97
CA GLN A 1137 -22.02 -47.54 -42.59
C GLN A 1137 -21.26 -47.06 -43.84
N TYR A 1138 -21.28 -47.88 -44.88
CA TYR A 1138 -20.41 -47.70 -46.05
C TYR A 1138 -20.71 -46.43 -46.86
N GLU A 1139 -21.97 -46.03 -47.03
CA GLU A 1139 -22.37 -44.81 -47.75
C GLU A 1139 -21.88 -43.54 -47.04
N GLU A 1140 -22.02 -43.49 -45.72
CA GLU A 1140 -21.55 -42.37 -44.92
C GLU A 1140 -20.01 -42.32 -44.90
N ALA A 1141 -19.35 -43.47 -44.79
CA ALA A 1141 -17.89 -43.57 -44.86
C ALA A 1141 -17.35 -43.03 -46.20
N ILE A 1142 -17.97 -43.39 -47.32
CA ILE A 1142 -17.62 -42.87 -48.66
C ILE A 1142 -17.75 -41.35 -48.69
N ALA A 1143 -18.85 -40.80 -48.18
CA ALA A 1143 -19.07 -39.36 -48.16
C ALA A 1143 -17.97 -38.62 -47.37
N GLU A 1144 -17.48 -39.20 -46.28
CA GLU A 1144 -16.41 -38.60 -45.49
C GLU A 1144 -15.02 -38.78 -46.13
N PHE A 1145 -14.72 -39.92 -46.75
CA PHE A 1145 -13.45 -40.14 -47.44
C PHE A 1145 -13.28 -39.27 -48.70
N VAL A 1146 -14.35 -39.08 -49.48
CA VAL A 1146 -14.31 -38.28 -50.73
C VAL A 1146 -14.08 -36.79 -50.44
N LYS A 1147 -14.43 -36.30 -49.24
CA LYS A 1147 -14.13 -34.92 -48.82
C LYS A 1147 -12.64 -34.64 -48.71
N ILE A 1148 -11.80 -35.63 -48.39
CA ILE A 1148 -10.35 -35.45 -48.18
C ILE A 1148 -9.66 -34.92 -49.45
N PRO A 1149 -9.72 -35.60 -50.60
CA PRO A 1149 -9.11 -35.10 -51.83
C PRO A 1149 -9.78 -33.85 -52.43
N LEU A 1150 -10.99 -33.50 -52.00
CA LEU A 1150 -11.75 -32.37 -52.55
C LEU A 1150 -11.62 -31.09 -51.72
N LEU A 1151 -11.55 -31.21 -50.39
CA LEU A 1151 -11.69 -30.08 -49.46
C LEU A 1151 -10.41 -29.83 -48.64
N SER A 1152 -9.54 -30.83 -48.47
CA SER A 1152 -8.33 -30.65 -47.66
C SER A 1152 -7.20 -30.01 -48.46
N LYS A 1153 -6.41 -29.16 -47.79
CA LYS A 1153 -5.18 -28.60 -48.37
C LYS A 1153 -4.14 -29.70 -48.57
N LYS A 1154 -3.28 -29.56 -49.58
CA LYS A 1154 -2.21 -30.52 -49.87
C LYS A 1154 -1.17 -30.53 -48.74
N THR A 1155 -0.96 -31.67 -48.10
CA THR A 1155 -0.01 -31.83 -46.98
C THR A 1155 1.17 -32.73 -47.35
N LYS A 1156 2.15 -32.87 -46.45
CA LYS A 1156 3.30 -33.79 -46.63
C LYS A 1156 2.88 -35.26 -46.58
N LEU A 1157 1.83 -35.58 -45.82
CA LEU A 1157 1.27 -36.93 -45.69
C LEU A 1157 0.10 -37.08 -46.67
N GLN A 1158 0.18 -38.04 -47.59
CA GLN A 1158 -0.79 -38.17 -48.68
C GLN A 1158 -2.04 -38.98 -48.27
N TRP A 1159 -2.83 -38.44 -47.33
CA TRP A 1159 -4.08 -39.05 -46.83
C TRP A 1159 -5.11 -39.32 -47.93
N GLU A 1160 -5.05 -38.58 -49.04
CA GLU A 1160 -5.92 -38.71 -50.21
C GLU A 1160 -5.88 -40.12 -50.83
N ALA A 1161 -4.69 -40.74 -50.90
CA ALA A 1161 -4.54 -42.06 -51.50
C ALA A 1161 -5.14 -43.16 -50.61
N SER A 1162 -4.93 -43.05 -49.30
CA SER A 1162 -5.58 -43.92 -48.31
C SER A 1162 -7.10 -43.74 -48.39
N ALA A 1163 -7.61 -42.51 -48.40
CA ALA A 1163 -9.04 -42.22 -48.49
C ALA A 1163 -9.70 -42.83 -49.73
N LEU A 1164 -9.06 -42.71 -50.91
CA LEU A 1164 -9.52 -43.35 -52.14
C LEU A 1164 -9.51 -44.88 -52.04
N TYR A 1165 -8.49 -45.46 -51.40
CA TYR A 1165 -8.39 -46.91 -51.21
C TYR A 1165 -9.55 -47.44 -50.35
N TYR A 1166 -9.81 -46.79 -49.22
CA TYR A 1166 -10.90 -47.17 -48.31
C TYR A 1166 -12.28 -46.85 -48.89
N SER A 1167 -12.42 -45.80 -49.71
CA SER A 1167 -13.64 -45.56 -50.50
C SER A 1167 -13.91 -46.70 -51.48
N GLY A 1168 -12.87 -47.19 -52.16
CA GLY A 1168 -12.94 -48.36 -53.02
C GLY A 1168 -13.45 -49.58 -52.25
N GLN A 1169 -12.92 -49.83 -51.04
CA GLN A 1169 -13.36 -50.95 -50.20
C GLN A 1169 -14.82 -50.80 -49.77
N CYS A 1170 -15.27 -49.59 -49.46
CA CYS A 1170 -16.69 -49.34 -49.15
C CYS A 1170 -17.58 -49.65 -50.36
N TYR A 1171 -17.21 -49.21 -51.57
CA TYR A 1171 -17.96 -49.50 -52.80
C TYR A 1171 -18.02 -51.00 -53.10
N GLU A 1172 -16.94 -51.75 -52.85
CA GLU A 1172 -16.94 -53.21 -52.95
C GLU A 1172 -17.95 -53.84 -51.99
N LYS A 1173 -17.97 -53.41 -50.72
CA LYS A 1173 -18.91 -53.92 -49.71
C LYS A 1173 -20.36 -53.63 -50.05
N LEU A 1174 -20.62 -52.55 -50.79
CA LEU A 1174 -21.95 -52.18 -51.33
C LEU A 1174 -22.29 -52.85 -52.67
N GLY A 1175 -21.41 -53.67 -53.25
CA GLY A 1175 -21.61 -54.32 -54.55
C GLY A 1175 -21.46 -53.38 -55.76
N ARG A 1176 -20.98 -52.14 -55.57
CA ARG A 1176 -20.76 -51.14 -56.63
C ARG A 1176 -19.36 -51.29 -57.22
N ILE A 1177 -19.13 -52.41 -57.89
CA ILE A 1177 -17.79 -52.84 -58.34
C ILE A 1177 -17.13 -51.84 -59.31
N ASP A 1178 -17.89 -51.26 -60.24
CA ASP A 1178 -17.34 -50.28 -61.19
C ASP A 1178 -16.83 -49.00 -60.51
N ASP A 1179 -17.55 -48.54 -59.48
CA ASP A 1179 -17.14 -47.37 -58.68
C ASP A 1179 -15.89 -47.70 -57.85
N ALA A 1180 -15.80 -48.91 -57.29
CA ALA A 1180 -14.62 -49.38 -56.55
C ALA A 1180 -13.38 -49.42 -57.45
N ILE A 1181 -13.48 -50.03 -58.64
CA ILE A 1181 -12.40 -50.08 -59.63
C ILE A 1181 -11.98 -48.67 -60.04
N ARG A 1182 -12.93 -47.73 -60.21
CA ARG A 1182 -12.61 -46.33 -60.51
C ARG A 1182 -11.76 -45.71 -59.41
N MET A 1183 -12.13 -45.87 -58.12
CA MET A 1183 -11.35 -45.31 -57.01
C MET A 1183 -9.92 -45.88 -56.96
N TYR A 1184 -9.75 -47.19 -57.13
CA TYR A 1184 -8.42 -47.81 -57.14
C TYR A 1184 -7.55 -47.38 -58.34
N LYS A 1185 -8.14 -47.23 -59.54
CA LYS A 1185 -7.42 -46.72 -60.72
C LYS A 1185 -6.89 -45.32 -60.51
N GLU A 1186 -7.61 -44.47 -59.78
CA GLU A 1186 -7.18 -43.11 -59.47
C GLU A 1186 -5.95 -43.08 -58.54
N ILE A 1187 -5.77 -44.07 -57.67
CA ILE A 1187 -4.55 -44.21 -56.84
C ILE A 1187 -3.33 -44.52 -57.72
N ILE A 1188 -3.49 -45.43 -58.69
CA ILE A 1188 -2.39 -45.88 -59.57
C ILE A 1188 -1.87 -44.72 -60.43
N LYS A 1189 -2.78 -43.92 -61.00
CA LYS A 1189 -2.47 -42.78 -61.87
C LYS A 1189 -1.79 -41.63 -61.12
N ARG A 1190 -1.99 -41.49 -59.81
CA ARG A 1190 -1.48 -40.34 -59.05
C ARG A 1190 0.04 -40.40 -58.85
N PRO A 1191 0.80 -39.35 -59.20
CA PRO A 1191 2.25 -39.30 -58.99
C PRO A 1191 2.58 -39.08 -57.51
N GLY A 1192 3.63 -39.74 -57.02
CA GLY A 1192 4.15 -39.55 -55.66
C GLY A 1192 3.49 -40.39 -54.55
N ILE A 1193 2.53 -41.28 -54.87
CA ILE A 1193 1.95 -42.24 -53.92
C ILE A 1193 2.92 -43.40 -53.65
N ASP A 1194 2.90 -43.93 -52.43
CA ASP A 1194 3.62 -45.13 -52.00
C ASP A 1194 3.40 -46.32 -52.96
N LEU A 1195 4.50 -46.92 -53.39
CA LEU A 1195 4.54 -48.08 -54.30
C LEU A 1195 3.80 -49.30 -53.75
N VAL A 1196 3.78 -49.49 -52.42
CA VAL A 1196 3.05 -50.57 -51.75
C VAL A 1196 1.55 -50.37 -51.94
N LEU A 1197 1.04 -49.17 -51.65
CA LEU A 1197 -0.38 -48.87 -51.77
C LEU A 1197 -0.87 -48.94 -53.22
N LYS A 1198 -0.04 -48.52 -54.19
CA LYS A 1198 -0.34 -48.71 -55.63
C LYS A 1198 -0.46 -50.19 -56.01
N LYS A 1199 0.48 -51.02 -55.56
CA LYS A 1199 0.44 -52.48 -55.79
C LYS A 1199 -0.78 -53.11 -55.14
N ASP A 1200 -1.16 -52.66 -53.95
CA ASP A 1200 -2.36 -53.16 -53.26
C ASP A 1200 -3.63 -52.77 -54.00
N ALA A 1201 -3.71 -51.55 -54.53
CA ALA A 1201 -4.83 -51.12 -55.38
C ALA A 1201 -4.90 -51.94 -56.68
N GLU A 1202 -3.77 -52.18 -57.37
CA GLU A 1202 -3.71 -53.04 -58.56
C GLU A 1202 -4.15 -54.48 -58.28
N LYS A 1203 -3.65 -55.04 -57.18
CA LYS A 1203 -4.02 -56.38 -56.72
C LYS A 1203 -5.51 -56.45 -56.42
N ARG A 1204 -6.08 -55.41 -55.79
CA ARG A 1204 -7.49 -55.39 -55.46
C ARG A 1204 -8.38 -55.28 -56.70
N ILE A 1205 -8.03 -54.43 -57.67
CA ILE A 1205 -8.73 -54.36 -58.98
C ILE A 1205 -8.78 -55.73 -59.62
N LYS A 1206 -7.67 -56.47 -59.67
CA LYS A 1206 -7.62 -57.82 -60.24
C LYS A 1206 -8.44 -58.87 -59.49
N GLN A 1207 -8.73 -58.65 -58.21
CA GLN A 1207 -9.51 -59.57 -57.38
C GLN A 1207 -11.02 -59.36 -57.49
N ILE A 1208 -11.45 -58.15 -57.84
CA ILE A 1208 -12.87 -57.76 -57.91
C ILE A 1208 -13.40 -57.63 -59.34
N GLN A 1209 -12.50 -57.62 -60.33
CA GLN A 1209 -12.79 -57.87 -61.75
C GLN A 1209 -13.02 -59.36 -61.98
#